data_AF-A0A0L0CB20-F1
#
_entry.id   AF-A0A0L0CB20-F1
#
_cell.length_a   1.000
_cell.length_b   1.000
_cell.length_c   1.000
_cell.angle_alpha   90.00
_cell.angle_beta   90.00
_cell.angle_gamma   90.00
#
_symmetry.space_group_name_H-M   'P 1'
#
loop_
_entity.id
_entity.type
_entity.pdbx_description
1 polymer ?
#
loop_
_entity_poly.entity_id
_entity_poly.type
_entity_poly.pdbx_seq_one_letter_code
_entity_poly.pdbx_strand_id
1 'polypeptide(L)'
;MTFCKSNIVLWIALVLVAIAVTFSLIIIGLKKDTSDHAVGAVASNGEECAEIGGQMLKDGGSAIDAAISTLLCEGVILPHSLGIGGGFVATIYTKKTGKVETLIARETAPAASHQDMFIGKEITGAISAAIPSEIFGFWQLHMKYGKLPWNKLFKPTIDLCKNGHKVSKYLANVLTLNSERIRKEPSMAEIFINPSTNNLYKEGEIMYRPQLGETLSILAEEGPETMYRGGRIGKMLVEDIQNMGGIITEKDLQDYEVRWEKPIVARFTGGYELYTTPLPTSGAILAFILNVMEPLYTRHHDIYWQRVVETFKHAYGHRTNLGDIHFEPQVSKVYEQLMSPAFAAEIRDLIKDDHTFTDMAYYGANFTNVEDHGTANMVVLAPNGDAISVTSTINSHLGAKVRSRQTGIILNDEMDDFSTPGKVNAYGIPASPANYIKPGKRPMSSTCPSIVLDKNGHVQLLVGGAGGSRITTSVAQTILRYFVFDESIEKSVNSGRIHHQLAPMVVDVEPEVPDHTEEYFIKVGHDINYLPPNRAFSALTAIGLKSNWPQPICDRRRVVEHLIDQIYQSNMSTLRIIINKKTTLWITIAAIIVVALTLGLVFGLKGKNKSQIVGAVVSNGKGCAEIGSQMLIDGGSAVDAAIATLVCEGVILPHSMGIGGGFVATIYTKKAGRIETLIARESAPAAAHKNMFVGQTSITGARAGAVPGELLGYWELHQRYGRLPWKVLFQPSIKLCKEGHWVSKYLAAALLSKEAAIRNEPTMAEIFVKKDGSLYKEGDYMKRPALGNTLEKIANNGVGEMYDGGEIGKMFAEDIQEMGGIITEQDLKTYKVIWDDIHHVVANVTGGYKLYTTPLPSSGALLAFILNVMSDLYTTNQEIYWQRVIETFKHAYGQRTNLGDLEKDTEMYDTIKETFDKLISQEFANDVRKLIHDETTFDDMSYYGANFTIEEDHGTANMAVLAENGDAITITSTVNSYFGSKVRSRRTGIILNDEMDDFSTPGVINSYGVPASPANYIKPGKRPMSSMCPAIILDKEGNVKMLVGAAGGTKITTSIATAIMKYLIFNETMHQSINDGRLHHQLAPMRIDAEIEVPINVRNYLTKVGHNLSILPAGSGFAAVTAIGVRTGVPEPFYDRRRVGSTATIQSRNKMNH
;
A
#
# COMPACT_ATOMS: atom_id res chain seq x y z
N MET A 1 -63.33 54.83 43.31
CA MET A 1 -61.95 55.01 42.81
C MET A 1 -61.08 53.85 43.31
N THR A 2 -61.44 52.61 42.97
CA THR A 2 -61.01 51.43 43.78
C THR A 2 -60.96 50.11 43.00
N PHE A 3 -60.87 50.14 41.65
CA PHE A 3 -60.76 48.94 40.81
C PHE A 3 -59.45 48.85 40.01
N CYS A 4 -58.52 49.78 40.22
CA CYS A 4 -57.26 49.86 39.46
C CYS A 4 -56.02 49.41 40.25
N LYS A 5 -56.14 49.10 41.55
CA LYS A 5 -54.99 48.67 42.40
C LYS A 5 -54.88 47.15 42.59
N SER A 6 -55.98 46.39 42.51
CA SER A 6 -55.95 44.93 42.73
C SER A 6 -55.21 44.16 41.62
N ASN A 7 -55.36 44.60 40.37
CA ASN A 7 -54.74 43.92 39.23
C ASN A 7 -53.25 44.26 39.07
N ILE A 8 -52.74 45.36 39.66
CA ILE A 8 -51.31 45.70 39.58
C ILE A 8 -50.46 44.62 40.26
N VAL A 9 -50.91 44.10 41.41
CA VAL A 9 -50.20 43.00 42.09
C VAL A 9 -50.23 41.72 41.26
N LEU A 10 -51.36 41.42 40.60
CA LEU A 10 -51.50 40.26 39.71
C LEU A 10 -50.63 40.38 38.45
N TRP A 11 -50.55 41.58 37.85
CA TRP A 11 -49.67 41.87 36.71
C TRP A 11 -48.20 41.84 37.11
N ILE A 12 -47.83 42.37 38.28
CA ILE A 12 -46.46 42.25 38.82
C ILE A 12 -46.12 40.78 39.09
N ALA A 13 -47.02 39.98 39.64
CA ALA A 13 -46.81 38.54 39.84
C ALA A 13 -46.67 37.80 38.50
N LEU A 14 -47.51 38.09 37.50
CA LEU A 14 -47.39 37.53 36.15
C LEU A 14 -46.09 37.94 35.45
N VAL A 15 -45.66 39.20 35.61
CA VAL A 15 -44.38 39.69 35.08
C VAL A 15 -43.20 39.07 35.82
N LEU A 16 -43.27 38.88 37.14
CA LEU A 16 -42.23 38.19 37.91
C LEU A 16 -42.16 36.70 37.60
N VAL A 17 -43.29 36.03 37.35
CA VAL A 17 -43.31 34.64 36.88
C VAL A 17 -42.82 34.56 35.44
N ALA A 18 -43.22 35.48 34.56
CA ALA A 18 -42.69 35.55 33.19
C ALA A 18 -41.19 35.83 33.20
N ILE A 19 -40.69 36.74 34.05
CA ILE A 19 -39.26 36.98 34.23
C ILE A 19 -38.59 35.75 34.83
N ALA A 20 -39.12 35.09 35.87
CA ALA A 20 -38.50 33.91 36.47
C ALA A 20 -38.48 32.70 35.52
N VAL A 21 -39.54 32.50 34.73
CA VAL A 21 -39.59 31.49 33.66
C VAL A 21 -38.65 31.87 32.52
N THR A 22 -38.59 33.14 32.12
CA THR A 22 -37.65 33.61 31.09
C THR A 22 -36.21 33.53 31.59
N PHE A 23 -35.92 33.82 32.86
CA PHE A 23 -34.60 33.71 33.48
C PHE A 23 -34.23 32.25 33.74
N SER A 24 -35.20 31.36 33.99
CA SER A 24 -34.99 29.91 34.05
C SER A 24 -34.77 29.32 32.66
N LEU A 25 -35.51 29.75 31.63
CA LEU A 25 -35.29 29.40 30.22
C LEU A 25 -33.98 30.01 29.69
N ILE A 26 -33.59 31.18 30.17
CA ILE A 26 -32.28 31.80 29.92
C ILE A 26 -31.20 31.09 30.75
N ILE A 27 -31.45 30.53 31.93
CA ILE A 27 -30.45 29.69 32.64
C ILE A 27 -30.38 28.28 32.03
N ILE A 28 -31.46 27.77 31.44
CA ILE A 28 -31.49 26.52 30.68
C ILE A 28 -30.91 26.73 29.26
N GLY A 29 -30.97 27.94 28.70
CA GLY A 29 -30.39 28.31 27.39
C GLY A 29 -29.04 29.04 27.44
N LEU A 30 -28.63 29.56 28.61
CA LEU A 30 -27.28 30.03 28.95
C LEU A 30 -26.51 29.03 29.82
N LYS A 31 -27.17 27.94 30.28
CA LYS A 31 -26.72 26.60 29.90
C LYS A 31 -26.85 26.42 28.38
N LYS A 32 -26.22 27.34 27.65
CA LYS A 32 -25.68 27.08 26.34
C LYS A 32 -24.81 25.89 26.60
N ASP A 33 -25.17 24.77 25.99
CA ASP A 33 -24.51 23.51 26.27
C ASP A 33 -23.13 23.57 25.62
N THR A 34 -22.20 24.19 26.35
CA THR A 34 -20.76 24.14 26.13
C THR A 34 -20.17 22.94 26.86
N SER A 35 -20.95 21.85 26.99
CA SER A 35 -20.33 20.58 26.66
C SER A 35 -19.87 20.68 25.21
N ASP A 36 -18.57 20.53 24.99
CA ASP A 36 -18.07 20.07 23.71
C ASP A 36 -18.89 18.82 23.37
N HIS A 37 -19.81 18.94 22.41
CA HIS A 37 -20.60 17.81 21.96
C HIS A 37 -19.64 16.86 21.27
N ALA A 38 -19.20 15.88 22.05
CA ALA A 38 -18.20 14.88 21.72
C ALA A 38 -18.83 13.86 20.76
N VAL A 39 -18.87 14.20 19.48
CA VAL A 39 -19.49 13.35 18.45
C VAL A 39 -18.50 12.30 17.97
N GLY A 40 -18.81 11.03 18.24
CA GLY A 40 -18.12 9.90 17.63
C GLY A 40 -18.65 9.60 16.21
N ALA A 41 -17.86 8.89 15.41
CA ALA A 41 -18.26 8.43 14.08
C ALA A 41 -17.55 7.12 13.72
N VAL A 42 -18.21 6.28 12.93
CA VAL A 42 -17.67 5.04 12.34
C VAL A 42 -17.89 5.13 10.82
N ALA A 43 -16.94 4.67 10.02
CA ALA A 43 -17.16 4.39 8.60
C ALA A 43 -16.61 3.00 8.27
N SER A 44 -17.40 2.18 7.57
CA SER A 44 -17.09 0.80 7.18
C SER A 44 -17.66 0.49 5.79
N ASN A 45 -17.27 -0.65 5.22
CA ASN A 45 -17.69 -1.12 3.89
C ASN A 45 -19.04 -1.85 3.92
N GLY A 46 -19.50 -2.27 5.09
CA GLY A 46 -20.86 -2.71 5.32
C GLY A 46 -21.58 -1.76 6.27
N GLU A 47 -22.80 -1.37 5.88
CA GLU A 47 -23.68 -0.46 6.62
C GLU A 47 -24.01 -1.00 8.02
N GLU A 48 -24.50 -2.25 8.09
CA GLU A 48 -24.86 -2.96 9.33
C GLU A 48 -23.68 -3.06 10.33
N CYS A 49 -22.43 -3.03 9.85
CA CYS A 49 -21.24 -3.08 10.71
C CYS A 49 -20.80 -1.71 11.24
N ALA A 50 -21.21 -0.60 10.60
CA ALA A 50 -21.01 0.75 11.14
C ALA A 50 -21.87 0.94 12.39
N GLU A 51 -23.12 0.46 12.33
CA GLU A 51 -24.07 0.52 13.45
C GLU A 51 -23.56 -0.27 14.66
N ILE A 52 -23.00 -1.47 14.45
CA ILE A 52 -22.40 -2.29 15.51
C ILE A 52 -21.24 -1.56 16.20
N GLY A 53 -20.34 -0.92 15.44
CA GLY A 53 -19.25 -0.11 16.01
C GLY A 53 -19.77 1.13 16.74
N GLY A 54 -20.77 1.80 16.18
CA GLY A 54 -21.46 2.93 16.79
C GLY A 54 -22.11 2.55 18.12
N GLN A 55 -22.69 1.36 18.22
CA GLN A 55 -23.27 0.85 19.45
C GLN A 55 -22.20 0.57 20.53
N MET A 56 -21.01 0.10 20.18
CA MET A 56 -19.92 -0.06 21.16
C MET A 56 -19.48 1.29 21.74
N LEU A 57 -19.42 2.35 20.93
CA LEU A 57 -19.17 3.71 21.42
C LEU A 57 -20.31 4.23 22.31
N LYS A 58 -21.58 4.01 21.91
CA LYS A 58 -22.78 4.35 22.71
C LYS A 58 -22.76 3.66 24.08
N ASP A 59 -22.28 2.42 24.13
CA ASP A 59 -22.15 1.59 25.33
C ASP A 59 -20.97 1.97 26.25
N GLY A 60 -20.24 3.06 25.94
CA GLY A 60 -19.09 3.53 26.72
C GLY A 60 -17.76 2.84 26.37
N GLY A 61 -17.73 2.05 25.29
CA GLY A 61 -16.53 1.43 24.76
C GLY A 61 -15.50 2.43 24.24
N SER A 62 -14.28 1.94 24.09
CA SER A 62 -13.21 2.64 23.40
C SER A 62 -13.41 2.63 21.89
N ALA A 63 -12.63 3.44 21.17
CA ALA A 63 -12.53 3.33 19.71
C ALA A 63 -12.10 1.91 19.28
N ILE A 64 -11.28 1.22 20.10
CA ILE A 64 -10.80 -0.15 19.90
C ILE A 64 -11.93 -1.16 20.02
N ASP A 65 -12.77 -1.07 21.05
CA ASP A 65 -13.92 -1.95 21.22
C ASP A 65 -14.89 -1.85 20.02
N ALA A 66 -15.08 -0.62 19.52
CA ALA A 66 -15.87 -0.36 18.32
C ALA A 66 -15.27 -0.97 17.06
N ALA A 67 -13.97 -0.79 16.81
CA ALA A 67 -13.32 -1.38 15.64
C ALA A 67 -13.33 -2.92 15.68
N ILE A 68 -12.97 -3.54 16.81
CA ILE A 68 -13.00 -5.01 16.95
C ILE A 68 -14.38 -5.56 16.58
N SER A 69 -15.45 -4.94 17.09
CA SER A 69 -16.82 -5.39 16.82
C SER A 69 -17.25 -5.17 15.36
N THR A 70 -16.90 -4.03 14.75
CA THR A 70 -17.16 -3.77 13.33
C THR A 70 -16.41 -4.73 12.42
N LEU A 71 -15.15 -5.06 12.73
CA LEU A 71 -14.34 -5.98 11.93
C LEU A 71 -14.82 -7.41 12.05
N LEU A 72 -15.17 -7.88 13.26
CA LEU A 72 -15.83 -9.17 13.43
C LEU A 72 -17.10 -9.25 12.55
N CYS A 73 -17.91 -8.19 12.51
CA CYS A 73 -19.09 -8.09 11.64
C CYS A 73 -18.74 -8.12 10.15
N GLU A 74 -17.80 -7.29 9.69
CA GLU A 74 -17.36 -7.27 8.30
C GLU A 74 -16.79 -8.63 7.89
N GLY A 75 -16.17 -9.36 8.82
CA GLY A 75 -15.70 -10.72 8.65
C GLY A 75 -16.79 -11.76 8.40
N VAL A 76 -18.02 -11.44 8.80
CA VAL A 76 -19.23 -12.23 8.51
C VAL A 76 -19.82 -11.87 7.16
N ILE A 77 -20.05 -10.58 6.92
CA ILE A 77 -20.85 -10.07 5.79
C ILE A 77 -20.05 -9.78 4.51
N LEU A 78 -18.73 -9.61 4.63
CA LEU A 78 -17.78 -9.47 3.52
C LEU A 78 -16.75 -10.62 3.52
N PRO A 79 -17.21 -11.90 3.44
CA PRO A 79 -16.35 -13.08 3.40
C PRO A 79 -15.75 -13.26 2.00
N HIS A 80 -15.06 -12.23 1.57
CA HIS A 80 -14.33 -12.09 0.32
C HIS A 80 -13.33 -10.94 0.46
N SER A 81 -13.01 -10.54 1.70
CA SER A 81 -12.32 -9.29 2.00
C SER A 81 -11.65 -9.35 3.35
N LEU A 82 -12.38 -9.69 4.42
CA LEU A 82 -11.83 -9.78 5.76
C LEU A 82 -12.50 -10.84 6.64
N GLY A 83 -11.91 -11.16 7.79
CA GLY A 83 -12.49 -12.01 8.85
C GLY A 83 -11.45 -12.60 9.81
N ILE A 84 -11.94 -13.28 10.87
CA ILE A 84 -11.08 -14.00 11.84
C ILE A 84 -10.05 -14.84 11.14
N GLY A 85 -10.52 -15.51 10.07
CA GLY A 85 -9.75 -16.00 8.95
C GLY A 85 -8.91 -14.90 8.33
N GLY A 86 -7.84 -14.47 9.01
CA GLY A 86 -6.85 -13.52 8.57
C GLY A 86 -6.44 -12.42 9.54
N GLY A 87 -6.49 -11.16 9.08
CA GLY A 87 -6.57 -9.92 9.87
C GLY A 87 -5.68 -8.68 9.55
N PHE A 88 -5.37 -7.90 10.58
CA PHE A 88 -5.90 -6.53 10.68
C PHE A 88 -5.08 -5.58 11.60
N VAL A 89 -5.73 -4.50 12.11
CA VAL A 89 -5.27 -3.62 13.21
C VAL A 89 -6.26 -2.78 14.04
N ALA A 90 -5.76 -1.89 14.91
CA ALA A 90 -6.47 -0.66 15.23
C ALA A 90 -5.99 0.56 14.40
N THR A 91 -4.71 0.92 14.44
CA THR A 91 -4.30 2.34 14.60
C THR A 91 -4.90 3.00 15.82
N ILE A 92 -4.09 3.73 16.57
CA ILE A 92 -4.58 4.38 17.77
C ILE A 92 -3.76 5.61 18.02
N TYR A 93 -4.40 6.77 18.00
CA TYR A 93 -3.92 7.88 18.81
C TYR A 93 -4.87 8.10 19.99
N THR A 94 -4.30 8.10 21.19
CA THR A 94 -5.00 8.43 22.43
C THR A 94 -4.87 9.93 22.68
N LYS A 95 -6.00 10.64 22.67
CA LYS A 95 -6.07 12.10 22.83
C LYS A 95 -5.59 12.56 24.20
N LYS A 96 -5.83 11.78 25.24
CA LYS A 96 -5.42 12.12 26.62
C LYS A 96 -3.90 12.17 26.78
N THR A 97 -3.17 11.30 26.10
CA THR A 97 -1.72 11.11 26.29
C THR A 97 -0.89 11.76 25.19
N GLY A 98 -1.52 12.20 24.10
CA GLY A 98 -0.80 12.75 22.94
C GLY A 98 -0.02 11.69 22.17
N LYS A 99 -0.44 10.42 22.29
CA LYS A 99 0.39 9.22 22.14
C LYS A 99 -0.18 8.29 21.10
N VAL A 100 0.62 7.33 20.67
CA VAL A 100 0.24 6.34 19.68
C VAL A 100 0.53 4.93 20.20
N GLU A 101 -0.38 3.99 19.98
CA GLU A 101 -0.82 3.22 21.14
C GLU A 101 -1.11 1.76 20.71
N THR A 102 -0.35 0.74 21.18
CA THR A 102 0.02 -0.47 20.38
C THR A 102 -1.03 -1.25 19.59
N LEU A 103 -0.72 -1.45 18.31
CA LEU A 103 -0.59 -2.77 17.68
C LEU A 103 0.17 -2.79 16.34
N ILE A 104 1.48 -2.99 16.45
CA ILE A 104 2.24 -3.72 15.44
C ILE A 104 1.49 -5.01 15.04
N ALA A 105 1.38 -5.33 13.74
CA ALA A 105 0.49 -6.41 13.34
C ALA A 105 0.76 -7.17 12.03
N ARG A 106 1.94 -7.79 11.86
CA ARG A 106 1.94 -9.19 11.33
C ARG A 106 2.68 -10.11 12.32
N GLU A 107 3.31 -11.22 11.95
CA GLU A 107 3.56 -12.27 12.95
C GLU A 107 4.87 -13.06 12.90
N THR A 108 5.17 -13.68 14.05
CA THR A 108 5.69 -15.04 14.19
C THR A 108 4.85 -16.00 13.37
N ALA A 109 5.42 -16.59 12.33
CA ALA A 109 4.63 -17.27 11.31
C ALA A 109 4.57 -18.78 11.59
N PRO A 110 4.44 -19.71 10.61
CA PRO A 110 4.16 -21.13 10.93
C PRO A 110 5.28 -22.19 10.73
N ALA A 111 5.90 -22.40 9.55
CA ALA A 111 7.17 -23.16 9.45
C ALA A 111 8.05 -22.94 8.19
N ALA A 112 7.45 -22.71 7.00
CA ALA A 112 8.08 -23.06 5.72
C ALA A 112 8.26 -21.98 4.59
N SER A 113 9.43 -21.33 4.55
CA SER A 113 10.22 -20.65 3.48
C SER A 113 11.84 -20.92 3.37
N HIS A 114 12.77 -21.94 3.06
CA HIS A 114 13.25 -23.18 2.24
C HIS A 114 13.34 -23.34 0.73
N GLN A 115 14.47 -23.03 0.10
CA GLN A 115 14.44 -22.97 -1.34
C GLN A 115 14.20 -24.30 -2.03
N ASP A 116 13.41 -24.19 -3.08
CA ASP A 116 12.83 -25.19 -3.96
C ASP A 116 11.69 -26.04 -3.40
N MET A 117 11.25 -25.82 -2.16
CA MET A 117 10.20 -26.60 -1.48
C MET A 117 9.02 -27.02 -2.34
N PHE A 118 8.59 -26.12 -3.21
CA PHE A 118 7.45 -26.35 -4.07
C PHE A 118 7.78 -26.12 -5.54
N ILE A 119 8.99 -25.72 -5.92
CA ILE A 119 9.32 -25.42 -7.33
C ILE A 119 8.45 -24.36 -7.99
N GLY A 120 7.76 -23.53 -7.21
CA GLY A 120 6.69 -22.68 -7.70
C GLY A 120 5.41 -23.45 -7.99
N LYS A 121 4.29 -22.95 -7.46
CA LYS A 121 2.99 -23.60 -7.56
C LYS A 121 1.84 -22.62 -7.63
N GLU A 122 0.67 -23.16 -7.94
CA GLU A 122 -0.61 -22.49 -7.89
C GLU A 122 -1.09 -22.70 -6.47
N ILE A 123 -0.65 -21.80 -5.60
CA ILE A 123 -0.50 -22.06 -4.17
C ILE A 123 -1.90 -22.16 -3.57
N THR A 124 -2.36 -23.39 -3.30
CA THR A 124 -3.69 -23.65 -2.76
C THR A 124 -3.80 -25.07 -2.20
N GLY A 125 -4.98 -25.49 -1.74
CA GLY A 125 -5.26 -26.60 -0.81
C GLY A 125 -5.80 -26.01 0.46
N ALA A 126 -5.76 -26.70 1.59
CA ALA A 126 -5.51 -25.94 2.81
C ALA A 126 -3.99 -25.66 2.90
N ILE A 127 -3.41 -25.03 1.86
CA ILE A 127 -1.99 -24.68 1.80
C ILE A 127 -1.59 -23.33 1.08
N SER A 128 -2.20 -22.21 1.55
CA SER A 128 -1.94 -20.72 1.51
C SER A 128 -2.08 -19.65 2.76
N ALA A 129 -2.25 -19.73 4.14
CA ALA A 129 -2.82 -18.62 5.03
C ALA A 129 -2.49 -18.39 6.59
N ALA A 130 -3.22 -17.44 7.29
CA ALA A 130 -2.85 -16.27 8.20
C ALA A 130 -3.61 -15.92 9.60
N ILE A 131 -3.09 -16.09 10.88
CA ILE A 131 -3.69 -16.15 12.33
C ILE A 131 -4.52 -17.39 12.85
N PRO A 132 -5.67 -17.39 13.57
CA PRO A 132 -6.10 -16.62 14.73
C PRO A 132 -5.90 -15.13 14.87
N SER A 133 -5.90 -14.26 13.85
CA SER A 133 -5.81 -12.83 14.19
C SER A 133 -6.32 -11.85 13.17
N GLU A 134 -7.62 -11.87 13.02
CA GLU A 134 -8.34 -10.80 13.73
C GLU A 134 -8.23 -10.99 15.28
N ILE A 135 -8.52 -12.18 15.83
CA ILE A 135 -8.35 -12.57 17.26
C ILE A 135 -7.08 -12.13 18.04
N PHE A 136 -5.84 -12.61 17.80
CA PHE A 136 -4.72 -12.38 18.75
C PHE A 136 -4.36 -10.90 18.93
N GLY A 137 -4.36 -10.14 17.84
CA GLY A 137 -4.18 -8.71 17.85
C GLY A 137 -5.41 -7.98 18.39
N PHE A 138 -6.64 -8.42 18.09
CA PHE A 138 -7.83 -7.91 18.78
C PHE A 138 -7.64 -8.04 20.29
N TRP A 139 -7.08 -9.17 20.74
CA TRP A 139 -6.75 -9.37 22.14
C TRP A 139 -5.66 -8.43 22.64
N GLN A 140 -4.52 -8.29 21.95
CA GLN A 140 -3.46 -7.34 22.35
C GLN A 140 -3.96 -5.89 22.43
N LEU A 141 -4.83 -5.47 21.51
CA LEU A 141 -5.50 -4.18 21.51
C LEU A 141 -6.46 -4.03 22.69
N HIS A 142 -7.32 -5.04 22.88
CA HIS A 142 -8.32 -5.04 23.93
C HIS A 142 -7.67 -5.03 25.32
N MET A 143 -6.57 -5.77 25.50
CA MET A 143 -5.79 -5.75 26.74
C MET A 143 -5.15 -4.41 27.07
N LYS A 144 -4.89 -3.55 26.07
CA LYS A 144 -4.25 -2.25 26.30
C LYS A 144 -5.21 -1.05 26.26
N TYR A 145 -6.32 -1.16 25.53
CA TYR A 145 -7.24 -0.04 25.26
C TYR A 145 -8.72 -0.36 25.43
N GLY A 146 -9.07 -1.65 25.53
CA GLY A 146 -10.45 -2.10 25.70
C GLY A 146 -11.07 -1.59 27.00
N LYS A 147 -12.36 -1.30 26.95
CA LYS A 147 -13.18 -0.85 28.09
C LYS A 147 -14.40 -1.73 28.32
N LEU A 148 -14.87 -2.41 27.29
CA LEU A 148 -15.97 -3.38 27.39
C LEU A 148 -15.43 -4.77 27.77
N PRO A 149 -16.27 -5.73 28.16
CA PRO A 149 -15.87 -7.13 28.27
C PRO A 149 -15.60 -7.73 26.88
N TRP A 150 -14.54 -8.52 26.74
CA TRP A 150 -14.14 -9.20 25.49
C TRP A 150 -15.31 -9.88 24.77
N ASN A 151 -16.08 -10.70 25.49
CA ASN A 151 -17.21 -11.44 24.93
C ASN A 151 -18.32 -10.55 24.33
N LYS A 152 -18.46 -9.31 24.82
CA LYS A 152 -19.47 -8.36 24.34
C LYS A 152 -19.21 -7.94 22.90
N LEU A 153 -17.93 -7.87 22.49
CA LEU A 153 -17.51 -7.48 21.14
C LEU A 153 -17.93 -8.50 20.06
N PHE A 154 -18.07 -9.77 20.46
CA PHE A 154 -18.40 -10.88 19.56
C PHE A 154 -19.91 -11.11 19.41
N LYS A 155 -20.72 -10.70 20.40
CA LYS A 155 -22.14 -11.07 20.47
C LYS A 155 -22.96 -10.67 19.23
N PRO A 156 -22.87 -9.44 18.67
CA PRO A 156 -23.62 -9.06 17.48
C PRO A 156 -23.27 -9.94 16.27
N THR A 157 -21.98 -10.22 16.10
CA THR A 157 -21.43 -11.04 15.02
C THR A 157 -21.83 -12.51 15.13
N ILE A 158 -21.85 -13.07 16.34
CA ILE A 158 -22.37 -14.43 16.61
C ILE A 158 -23.84 -14.52 16.20
N ASP A 159 -24.63 -13.48 16.48
CA ASP A 159 -26.04 -13.42 16.11
C ASP A 159 -26.22 -13.31 14.58
N LEU A 160 -25.39 -12.53 13.87
CA LEU A 160 -25.37 -12.52 12.40
C LEU A 160 -25.02 -13.89 11.79
N CYS A 161 -24.06 -14.61 12.37
CA CYS A 161 -23.71 -15.97 11.93
C CYS A 161 -24.88 -16.97 12.09
N LYS A 162 -25.66 -16.85 13.17
CA LYS A 162 -26.75 -17.77 13.54
C LYS A 162 -28.09 -17.42 12.88
N ASN A 163 -28.43 -16.13 12.80
CA ASN A 163 -29.69 -15.64 12.24
C ASN A 163 -29.62 -15.36 10.72
N GLY A 164 -28.40 -15.27 10.18
CA GLY A 164 -28.12 -14.97 8.79
C GLY A 164 -28.06 -13.46 8.48
N HIS A 165 -27.42 -13.13 7.36
CA HIS A 165 -27.26 -11.76 6.89
C HIS A 165 -27.57 -11.65 5.39
N LYS A 166 -27.84 -10.45 4.89
CA LYS A 166 -28.06 -10.21 3.46
C LYS A 166 -26.76 -10.34 2.67
N VAL A 167 -26.85 -10.93 1.49
CA VAL A 167 -25.76 -10.97 0.50
C VAL A 167 -25.76 -9.67 -0.31
N SER A 168 -24.64 -8.93 -0.27
CA SER A 168 -24.49 -7.70 -1.03
C SER A 168 -24.22 -7.96 -2.52
N LYS A 169 -24.47 -6.96 -3.38
CA LYS A 169 -24.15 -7.00 -4.82
C LYS A 169 -22.70 -7.36 -5.10
N TYR A 170 -21.78 -6.78 -4.34
CA TYR A 170 -20.34 -7.04 -4.49
C TYR A 170 -20.01 -8.49 -4.13
N LEU A 171 -20.53 -9.01 -3.00
CA LEU A 171 -20.39 -10.42 -2.64
C LEU A 171 -20.99 -11.36 -3.71
N ALA A 172 -22.22 -11.12 -4.17
CA ALA A 172 -22.86 -11.92 -5.22
C ALA A 172 -22.05 -11.94 -6.54
N ASN A 173 -21.43 -10.82 -6.91
CA ASN A 173 -20.51 -10.74 -8.04
C ASN A 173 -19.24 -11.58 -7.79
N VAL A 174 -18.64 -11.53 -6.59
CA VAL A 174 -17.48 -12.39 -6.27
C VAL A 174 -17.85 -13.87 -6.30
N LEU A 175 -19.03 -14.25 -5.81
CA LEU A 175 -19.53 -15.62 -5.93
C LEU A 175 -19.69 -16.03 -7.39
N THR A 176 -20.27 -15.16 -8.22
CA THR A 176 -20.52 -15.44 -9.64
C THR A 176 -19.23 -15.61 -10.44
N LEU A 177 -18.24 -14.72 -10.24
CA LEU A 177 -16.93 -14.77 -10.90
C LEU A 177 -16.23 -16.14 -10.71
N ASN A 178 -16.56 -16.84 -9.62
CA ASN A 178 -15.83 -18.02 -9.16
C ASN A 178 -16.74 -19.24 -8.95
N SER A 179 -17.92 -19.18 -9.57
CA SER A 179 -18.94 -20.24 -9.59
C SER A 179 -18.41 -21.63 -9.91
N GLU A 180 -17.55 -21.73 -10.94
CA GLU A 180 -17.01 -23.00 -11.45
C GLU A 180 -16.36 -23.82 -10.34
N ARG A 181 -15.66 -23.13 -9.46
CA ARG A 181 -14.75 -23.73 -8.51
C ARG A 181 -15.34 -23.67 -7.10
N ILE A 182 -16.21 -22.71 -6.75
CA ILE A 182 -17.15 -22.81 -5.59
C ILE A 182 -17.90 -24.14 -5.61
N ARG A 183 -18.27 -24.62 -6.80
CA ARG A 183 -18.94 -25.91 -6.97
C ARG A 183 -18.02 -27.15 -6.92
N LYS A 184 -16.69 -26.98 -7.01
CA LYS A 184 -15.71 -28.08 -7.03
C LYS A 184 -15.17 -28.49 -5.67
N GLU A 185 -15.00 -27.54 -4.74
CA GLU A 185 -14.61 -27.88 -3.36
C GLU A 185 -15.81 -27.84 -2.43
N PRO A 186 -16.09 -28.96 -1.76
CA PRO A 186 -17.31 -29.10 -1.00
C PRO A 186 -17.32 -28.29 0.31
N SER A 187 -16.17 -27.99 0.94
CA SER A 187 -16.13 -27.11 2.13
C SER A 187 -16.66 -25.69 1.86
N MET A 188 -16.70 -25.28 0.59
CA MET A 188 -17.22 -23.99 0.14
C MET A 188 -18.59 -24.04 -0.48
N ALA A 189 -18.88 -25.10 -1.24
CA ALA A 189 -20.23 -25.38 -1.72
C ALA A 189 -21.23 -25.34 -0.55
N GLU A 190 -20.86 -25.90 0.61
CA GLU A 190 -21.64 -25.95 1.86
C GLU A 190 -22.16 -24.59 2.37
N ILE A 191 -21.45 -23.48 2.12
CA ILE A 191 -21.82 -22.16 2.67
C ILE A 191 -22.19 -21.13 1.61
N PHE A 192 -21.83 -21.35 0.34
CA PHE A 192 -22.08 -20.41 -0.75
C PHE A 192 -23.06 -20.90 -1.82
N ILE A 193 -23.45 -22.18 -1.80
CA ILE A 193 -24.60 -22.68 -2.55
C ILE A 193 -25.82 -22.62 -1.62
N ASN A 194 -26.83 -21.85 -2.04
CA ASN A 194 -28.11 -21.76 -1.38
C ASN A 194 -28.82 -23.14 -1.46
N PRO A 195 -29.06 -23.81 -0.31
CA PRO A 195 -29.56 -25.19 -0.31
C PRO A 195 -30.99 -25.31 -0.84
N SER A 196 -31.77 -24.22 -0.83
CA SER A 196 -33.13 -24.18 -1.36
C SER A 196 -33.19 -24.05 -2.88
N THR A 197 -32.12 -23.57 -3.53
CA THR A 197 -32.09 -23.30 -4.98
C THR A 197 -30.98 -24.04 -5.73
N ASN A 198 -30.07 -24.72 -5.02
CA ASN A 198 -28.88 -25.41 -5.54
C ASN A 198 -27.98 -24.52 -6.43
N ASN A 199 -28.01 -23.22 -6.18
CA ASN A 199 -27.26 -22.20 -6.91
C ASN A 199 -26.52 -21.27 -5.95
N LEU A 200 -25.56 -20.51 -6.48
CA LEU A 200 -24.88 -19.48 -5.70
C LEU A 200 -25.89 -18.54 -5.06
N TYR A 201 -25.62 -18.13 -3.82
CA TYR A 201 -26.38 -17.05 -3.20
C TYR A 201 -26.33 -15.77 -4.05
N LYS A 202 -27.48 -15.11 -4.20
CA LYS A 202 -27.65 -13.88 -4.98
C LYS A 202 -27.81 -12.65 -4.09
N GLU A 203 -27.66 -11.48 -4.69
CA GLU A 203 -27.93 -10.19 -4.04
C GLU A 203 -29.30 -10.18 -3.36
N GLY A 204 -29.34 -9.78 -2.08
CA GLY A 204 -30.55 -9.71 -1.26
C GLY A 204 -30.98 -11.04 -0.61
N GLU A 205 -30.41 -12.19 -0.98
CA GLU A 205 -30.67 -13.46 -0.30
C GLU A 205 -30.01 -13.50 1.09
N ILE A 206 -30.56 -14.32 2.00
CA ILE A 206 -30.02 -14.49 3.37
C ILE A 206 -29.07 -15.69 3.41
N MET A 207 -27.82 -15.43 3.78
CA MET A 207 -26.76 -16.43 3.94
C MET A 207 -26.44 -16.64 5.43
N TYR A 208 -26.15 -17.88 5.82
CA TYR A 208 -25.99 -18.31 7.21
C TYR A 208 -24.59 -18.92 7.42
N ARG A 209 -23.96 -18.67 8.57
CA ARG A 209 -22.58 -19.12 8.84
C ARG A 209 -22.44 -19.76 10.24
N PRO A 210 -23.25 -20.78 10.57
CA PRO A 210 -23.42 -21.27 11.94
C PRO A 210 -22.14 -21.82 12.58
N GLN A 211 -21.30 -22.55 11.82
CA GLN A 211 -20.06 -23.11 12.36
C GLN A 211 -19.05 -22.01 12.76
N LEU A 212 -19.01 -20.90 12.02
CA LEU A 212 -18.21 -19.75 12.41
C LEU A 212 -18.79 -19.08 13.66
N GLY A 213 -20.12 -18.99 13.75
CA GLY A 213 -20.81 -18.50 14.95
C GLY A 213 -20.49 -19.30 16.21
N GLU A 214 -20.27 -20.62 16.09
CA GLU A 214 -19.82 -21.47 17.20
C GLU A 214 -18.37 -21.17 17.58
N THR A 215 -17.44 -21.15 16.63
CA THR A 215 -16.04 -20.77 16.89
C THR A 215 -15.92 -19.38 17.50
N LEU A 216 -16.68 -18.39 17.01
CA LEU A 216 -16.74 -17.06 17.61
C LEU A 216 -17.30 -17.07 19.04
N SER A 217 -18.26 -17.96 19.36
CA SER A 217 -18.77 -18.13 20.73
C SER A 217 -17.67 -18.68 21.66
N ILE A 218 -16.94 -19.70 21.20
CA ILE A 218 -15.81 -20.30 21.93
C ILE A 218 -14.71 -19.27 22.18
N LEU A 219 -14.38 -18.43 21.18
CA LEU A 219 -13.37 -17.37 21.30
C LEU A 219 -13.81 -16.21 22.20
N ALA A 220 -15.11 -15.92 22.25
CA ALA A 220 -15.68 -14.94 23.15
C ALA A 220 -15.61 -15.40 24.62
N GLU A 221 -15.83 -16.69 24.88
CA GLU A 221 -15.92 -17.27 26.24
C GLU A 221 -14.56 -17.74 26.79
N GLU A 222 -13.79 -18.49 26.00
CA GLU A 222 -12.49 -19.06 26.41
C GLU A 222 -11.32 -18.10 26.11
N GLY A 223 -11.60 -17.00 25.39
CA GLY A 223 -10.62 -16.01 25.02
C GLY A 223 -9.66 -16.49 23.93
N PRO A 224 -8.54 -15.78 23.72
CA PRO A 224 -7.55 -16.13 22.71
C PRO A 224 -6.98 -17.55 22.90
N GLU A 225 -6.65 -17.96 24.12
CA GLU A 225 -5.79 -19.14 24.38
C GLU A 225 -6.36 -20.48 23.90
N THR A 226 -7.66 -20.53 23.56
CA THR A 226 -8.31 -21.65 22.86
C THR A 226 -7.81 -21.88 21.42
N MET A 227 -7.05 -20.93 20.88
CA MET A 227 -6.31 -21.08 19.64
C MET A 227 -4.82 -21.39 19.90
N TYR A 228 -4.14 -20.59 20.72
CA TYR A 228 -2.67 -20.53 20.70
C TYR A 228 -1.97 -21.69 21.41
N ARG A 229 -2.37 -22.01 22.65
CA ARG A 229 -1.56 -22.85 23.56
C ARG A 229 -1.77 -24.35 23.37
N GLY A 230 -1.92 -24.76 22.11
CA GLY A 230 -2.55 -26.04 21.79
C GLY A 230 -4.00 -26.09 22.27
N GLY A 231 -4.72 -24.97 22.16
CA GLY A 231 -6.15 -24.88 22.46
C GLY A 231 -7.00 -25.62 21.42
N ARG A 232 -8.28 -25.84 21.73
CA ARG A 232 -9.15 -26.71 20.90
C ARG A 232 -9.42 -26.17 19.50
N ILE A 233 -9.66 -24.86 19.36
CA ILE A 233 -9.86 -24.24 18.04
C ILE A 233 -8.55 -24.30 17.24
N GLY A 234 -7.41 -24.05 17.88
CA GLY A 234 -6.10 -24.17 17.24
C GLY A 234 -5.85 -25.56 16.67
N LYS A 235 -6.12 -26.61 17.45
CA LYS A 235 -6.00 -28.01 17.03
C LYS A 235 -6.91 -28.38 15.86
N MET A 236 -8.22 -28.12 15.98
CA MET A 236 -9.21 -28.38 14.92
C MET A 236 -8.85 -27.66 13.63
N LEU A 237 -8.35 -26.43 13.77
CA LEU A 237 -7.89 -25.60 12.67
C LEU A 237 -6.64 -26.20 12.01
N VAL A 238 -5.59 -26.51 12.78
CA VAL A 238 -4.34 -27.16 12.34
C VAL A 238 -4.61 -28.48 11.63
N GLU A 239 -5.50 -29.30 12.17
CA GLU A 239 -5.85 -30.60 11.61
C GLU A 239 -6.54 -30.47 10.24
N ASP A 240 -7.58 -29.63 10.15
CA ASP A 240 -8.26 -29.35 8.87
C ASP A 240 -7.28 -28.81 7.83
N ILE A 241 -6.33 -27.99 8.28
CA ILE A 241 -5.26 -27.47 7.44
C ILE A 241 -4.42 -28.60 6.90
N GLN A 242 -3.72 -29.34 7.76
CA GLN A 242 -2.81 -30.41 7.33
C GLN A 242 -3.51 -31.45 6.43
N ASN A 243 -4.73 -31.86 6.80
CA ASN A 243 -5.54 -32.78 6.00
C ASN A 243 -5.79 -32.24 4.58
N MET A 244 -6.45 -31.09 4.45
CA MET A 244 -6.82 -30.53 3.13
C MET A 244 -5.64 -29.89 2.38
N GLY A 245 -4.47 -29.75 3.00
CA GLY A 245 -3.24 -29.26 2.38
C GLY A 245 -1.99 -29.35 3.26
N GLY A 246 -2.06 -28.68 4.41
CA GLY A 246 -1.09 -27.73 4.93
C GLY A 246 0.16 -28.18 5.65
N ILE A 247 0.96 -27.15 5.99
CA ILE A 247 2.16 -27.24 6.83
C ILE A 247 2.07 -26.38 8.11
N ILE A 248 0.85 -25.97 8.54
CA ILE A 248 0.66 -25.31 9.85
C ILE A 248 0.74 -26.41 10.86
N THR A 249 1.55 -26.24 11.88
CA THR A 249 1.57 -27.08 13.07
C THR A 249 0.95 -26.32 14.24
N GLU A 250 0.75 -27.00 15.37
CA GLU A 250 0.35 -26.31 16.59
C GLU A 250 1.48 -25.45 17.17
N LYS A 251 2.75 -25.84 17.01
CA LYS A 251 3.89 -25.08 17.57
C LYS A 251 3.96 -23.68 16.99
N ASP A 252 3.61 -23.59 15.72
CA ASP A 252 3.45 -22.37 14.98
C ASP A 252 2.64 -21.35 15.75
N LEU A 253 1.56 -21.78 16.42
CA LEU A 253 0.57 -20.93 17.07
C LEU A 253 0.96 -20.42 18.50
N GLN A 254 2.14 -20.70 19.13
CA GLN A 254 2.30 -20.88 20.61
C GLN A 254 3.08 -19.88 21.53
N ASP A 255 4.11 -19.12 21.11
CA ASP A 255 5.12 -18.51 22.03
C ASP A 255 5.06 -16.95 22.21
N TYR A 256 4.72 -16.43 23.41
CA TYR A 256 4.32 -15.01 23.66
C TYR A 256 4.82 -14.37 24.99
N GLU A 257 5.13 -13.04 25.02
CA GLU A 257 5.49 -12.19 26.19
C GLU A 257 5.05 -10.69 25.98
N VAL A 258 5.38 -9.72 26.88
CA VAL A 258 4.97 -8.27 26.74
C VAL A 258 5.94 -7.18 27.29
N ARG A 259 6.21 -6.06 26.54
CA ARG A 259 6.83 -4.74 26.96
C ARG A 259 6.38 -3.56 26.03
N TRP A 260 6.99 -2.33 26.09
CA TRP A 260 6.46 -1.02 25.55
C TRP A 260 7.40 -0.11 24.67
N GLU A 261 6.92 1.08 24.16
CA GLU A 261 7.32 1.76 22.86
C GLU A 261 7.45 3.34 22.77
N LYS A 262 7.50 4.03 21.57
CA LYS A 262 7.93 5.48 21.35
C LYS A 262 7.34 6.37 20.14
N PRO A 263 6.87 7.71 20.13
CA PRO A 263 6.48 8.62 18.95
C PRO A 263 7.12 10.06 18.80
N ILE A 264 6.85 10.81 17.69
CA ILE A 264 7.20 12.24 17.38
C ILE A 264 6.08 12.85 16.45
N VAL A 265 5.61 14.12 16.32
CA VAL A 265 5.91 15.56 16.67
C VAL A 265 6.39 16.41 15.46
N ALA A 266 5.69 17.53 15.10
CA ALA A 266 5.55 17.87 13.65
C ALA A 266 4.92 19.23 13.08
N ARG A 267 5.36 20.48 13.35
CA ARG A 267 4.80 21.70 12.64
C ARG A 267 5.01 21.75 11.09
N PHE A 268 4.05 22.30 10.30
CA PHE A 268 3.97 22.16 8.82
C PHE A 268 3.22 23.30 8.03
N THR A 269 3.07 23.20 6.69
CA THR A 269 2.14 23.95 5.79
C THR A 269 0.65 23.89 6.21
N GLY A 270 0.34 24.57 7.30
CA GLY A 270 -0.98 24.58 7.96
C GLY A 270 -0.92 24.30 9.46
N GLY A 271 0.24 23.94 10.00
CA GLY A 271 0.50 23.75 11.43
C GLY A 271 -0.19 22.54 12.09
N TYR A 272 -0.81 21.69 11.30
CA TYR A 272 -1.18 20.35 11.74
C TYR A 272 0.09 19.51 11.95
N GLU A 273 0.10 18.60 12.93
CA GLU A 273 1.33 18.01 13.48
C GLU A 273 1.37 16.48 13.39
N LEU A 274 1.84 15.97 12.27
CA LEU A 274 1.99 14.55 11.96
C LEU A 274 2.66 13.68 13.05
N TYR A 275 2.10 12.49 13.30
CA TYR A 275 2.74 11.46 14.11
C TYR A 275 3.09 10.21 13.26
N THR A 276 4.38 10.08 12.94
CA THR A 276 4.90 9.19 11.87
C THR A 276 5.36 7.83 12.43
N THR A 277 5.19 6.76 11.65
CA THR A 277 4.96 5.40 12.20
C THR A 277 5.66 4.26 11.41
N PRO A 278 6.13 3.12 11.97
CA PRO A 278 7.32 2.41 11.41
C PRO A 278 7.40 1.11 10.39
N LEU A 279 6.90 -0.17 10.49
CA LEU A 279 6.80 -1.42 9.59
C LEU A 279 5.50 -2.15 9.01
N PRO A 280 4.29 -2.48 9.55
CA PRO A 280 3.15 -2.92 8.69
C PRO A 280 2.11 -1.92 8.12
N THR A 281 2.40 -0.66 7.79
CA THR A 281 1.41 0.45 7.66
C THR A 281 1.93 1.88 7.40
N SER A 282 1.87 2.36 6.18
CA SER A 282 3.00 2.96 5.49
C SER A 282 3.22 4.48 5.68
N GLY A 283 3.35 5.00 6.91
CA GLY A 283 3.31 6.44 7.23
C GLY A 283 4.26 7.04 8.28
N ALA A 284 5.59 6.92 8.26
CA ALA A 284 6.41 5.90 7.62
C ALA A 284 6.76 6.04 6.13
N ILE A 285 5.82 6.38 5.28
CA ILE A 285 6.04 6.58 3.84
C ILE A 285 5.32 7.86 3.33
N LEU A 286 5.72 8.36 2.16
CA LEU A 286 5.19 9.47 1.34
C LEU A 286 5.11 10.86 1.97
N ALA A 287 5.03 11.01 3.29
CA ALA A 287 5.07 12.31 3.96
C ALA A 287 6.31 13.20 3.68
N PHE A 288 7.34 12.72 2.97
CA PHE A 288 8.58 13.44 2.59
C PHE A 288 8.28 14.83 1.97
N ILE A 289 7.14 14.99 1.32
CA ILE A 289 6.73 16.18 0.56
C ILE A 289 5.73 17.03 1.35
N LEU A 290 5.39 16.57 2.55
CA LEU A 290 4.04 16.75 3.04
C LEU A 290 3.95 17.64 4.31
N ASN A 291 5.09 17.98 4.95
CA ASN A 291 5.19 19.15 5.85
C ASN A 291 5.20 20.52 5.13
N VAL A 292 5.29 20.50 3.81
CA VAL A 292 6.57 20.87 3.19
C VAL A 292 6.40 21.75 1.95
N MET A 293 5.29 21.60 1.22
CA MET A 293 5.18 22.09 -0.16
C MET A 293 4.80 23.61 -0.18
N GLU A 294 4.50 24.16 1.01
CA GLU A 294 4.53 25.58 1.40
C GLU A 294 3.81 26.55 0.42
N PRO A 295 4.41 27.56 -0.27
CA PRO A 295 3.61 28.52 -1.04
C PRO A 295 3.31 28.06 -2.48
N LEU A 296 4.09 27.12 -3.03
CA LEU A 296 4.05 26.70 -4.42
C LEU A 296 4.21 25.16 -4.50
N TYR A 297 3.16 24.33 -4.71
CA TYR A 297 1.81 24.66 -5.20
C TYR A 297 1.83 25.52 -6.47
N THR A 298 0.66 25.84 -7.02
CA THR A 298 0.37 26.93 -7.98
C THR A 298 -1.18 27.02 -8.10
N ARG A 299 -1.81 27.74 -9.04
CA ARG A 299 -3.25 28.12 -9.11
C ARG A 299 -4.46 27.12 -9.10
N HIS A 300 -5.42 27.22 -10.03
CA HIS A 300 -6.71 26.47 -10.17
C HIS A 300 -6.60 25.39 -11.27
N HIS A 301 -7.52 25.17 -12.25
CA HIS A 301 -7.47 24.00 -13.17
C HIS A 301 -7.24 24.34 -14.71
N ASP A 302 -6.96 25.66 -14.97
CA ASP A 302 -6.42 26.64 -16.03
C ASP A 302 -5.17 27.70 -15.73
N ILE A 303 -3.84 27.37 -15.71
CA ILE A 303 -2.62 27.72 -14.80
C ILE A 303 -1.68 26.51 -14.18
N TYR A 304 -1.80 26.06 -12.89
CA TYR A 304 -1.43 24.87 -11.98
C TYR A 304 -1.96 23.41 -11.77
N TRP A 305 -3.11 22.82 -12.15
CA TRP A 305 -3.48 21.49 -11.59
C TRP A 305 -2.45 20.41 -11.99
N GLN A 306 -1.90 20.45 -13.21
CA GLN A 306 -0.72 21.29 -13.54
C GLN A 306 0.52 21.40 -12.59
N ARG A 307 0.60 20.77 -11.38
CA ARG A 307 1.76 20.87 -10.45
C ARG A 307 2.01 19.75 -9.42
N VAL A 308 1.43 18.56 -9.58
CA VAL A 308 1.93 17.35 -8.90
C VAL A 308 2.23 16.15 -9.82
N VAL A 309 2.31 16.29 -11.14
CA VAL A 309 3.07 15.39 -12.04
C VAL A 309 4.54 15.81 -12.02
N GLU A 310 4.80 17.13 -11.96
CA GLU A 310 5.74 17.82 -11.05
C GLU A 310 5.65 17.37 -9.56
N THR A 311 5.06 16.21 -9.24
CA THR A 311 5.14 15.48 -7.97
C THR A 311 4.80 13.94 -8.04
N PHE A 312 4.54 13.25 -9.17
CA PHE A 312 4.03 11.84 -9.22
C PHE A 312 4.98 10.79 -9.81
N LYS A 313 6.29 11.01 -9.71
CA LYS A 313 7.28 10.46 -10.67
C LYS A 313 8.64 9.75 -10.40
N HIS A 314 9.52 9.65 -9.36
CA HIS A 314 9.73 10.06 -7.95
C HIS A 314 9.62 8.95 -6.80
N ALA A 315 9.81 9.21 -5.51
CA ALA A 315 9.23 8.53 -4.31
C ALA A 315 8.48 7.18 -4.34
N TYR A 316 7.37 7.00 -5.07
CA TYR A 316 6.63 5.73 -5.11
C TYR A 316 7.60 4.84 -5.89
N GLY A 317 8.70 4.44 -5.26
CA GLY A 317 9.99 4.19 -5.91
C GLY A 317 10.77 2.99 -5.42
N HIS A 318 10.43 2.52 -4.22
CA HIS A 318 11.33 1.65 -3.50
C HIS A 318 10.65 0.54 -2.67
N ARG A 319 10.21 0.70 -1.41
CA ARG A 319 9.58 -0.37 -0.57
C ARG A 319 10.31 -1.71 -0.30
N THR A 320 10.36 -2.65 -1.26
CA THR A 320 10.03 -4.11 -1.12
C THR A 320 10.78 -5.06 -0.16
N ASN A 321 11.43 -4.60 0.92
CA ASN A 321 12.51 -5.34 1.61
C ASN A 321 12.46 -5.30 3.15
N LEU A 322 11.28 -5.33 3.79
CA LEU A 322 11.17 -5.27 5.26
C LEU A 322 9.98 -6.08 5.79
N GLY A 323 10.08 -6.71 6.97
CA GLY A 323 8.97 -7.00 7.90
C GLY A 323 9.29 -6.57 9.34
N ASP A 324 8.39 -6.68 10.35
CA ASP A 324 8.66 -6.05 11.68
C ASP A 324 9.66 -6.79 12.60
N ILE A 325 10.89 -6.77 12.15
CA ILE A 325 12.07 -5.99 12.54
C ILE A 325 12.99 -6.38 13.72
N HIS A 326 12.51 -7.12 14.72
CA HIS A 326 13.26 -7.50 15.93
C HIS A 326 14.26 -8.66 15.76
N PHE A 327 15.23 -8.51 14.85
CA PHE A 327 15.48 -9.55 13.84
C PHE A 327 16.75 -9.35 12.96
N GLU A 328 16.74 -9.83 11.70
CA GLU A 328 17.68 -9.73 10.55
C GLU A 328 18.47 -8.38 10.36
N PRO A 329 19.74 -8.15 9.91
CA PRO A 329 20.21 -6.75 9.62
C PRO A 329 19.70 -5.91 8.39
N GLN A 330 20.35 -5.86 7.21
CA GLN A 330 20.19 -4.93 6.03
C GLN A 330 19.79 -3.44 6.06
N VAL A 331 18.50 -3.14 6.11
CA VAL A 331 17.77 -2.22 5.18
C VAL A 331 18.14 -0.73 4.99
N SER A 332 19.23 -0.19 5.55
CA SER A 332 18.95 0.74 6.66
C SER A 332 19.67 2.02 6.88
N LYS A 333 20.84 2.21 6.28
CA LYS A 333 21.55 3.46 6.49
C LYS A 333 20.65 4.58 5.94
N VAL A 334 19.88 4.23 4.91
CA VAL A 334 18.42 4.40 4.74
C VAL A 334 17.60 4.80 5.99
N TYR A 335 17.78 6.02 6.44
CA TYR A 335 16.73 6.84 7.06
C TYR A 335 16.97 8.31 6.78
N GLU A 336 18.24 8.66 6.78
CA GLU A 336 18.70 10.00 6.91
C GLU A 336 19.74 10.34 5.80
N GLN A 337 19.31 10.75 4.56
CA GLN A 337 20.13 11.33 3.44
C GLN A 337 19.79 12.56 2.52
N LEU A 338 18.55 12.87 2.08
CA LEU A 338 18.23 13.77 0.94
C LEU A 338 17.56 15.16 1.22
N MET A 339 16.25 15.20 1.52
CA MET A 339 15.27 16.32 1.45
C MET A 339 15.70 17.80 1.48
N SER A 340 16.68 18.23 2.27
CA SER A 340 16.77 19.59 2.84
C SER A 340 18.17 20.21 2.75
N PRO A 341 18.30 21.56 2.72
CA PRO A 341 19.53 22.24 2.29
C PRO A 341 20.64 22.30 3.37
N ALA A 342 20.79 21.27 4.20
CA ALA A 342 21.85 21.20 5.22
C ALA A 342 23.27 21.16 4.62
N PHE A 343 23.43 20.57 3.43
CA PHE A 343 24.68 20.58 2.66
C PHE A 343 24.51 21.05 1.20
N ALA A 344 23.28 21.28 0.73
CA ALA A 344 22.95 21.32 -0.70
C ALA A 344 23.70 22.39 -1.54
N ALA A 345 23.84 23.66 -1.15
CA ALA A 345 23.03 24.41 -0.17
C ALA A 345 21.75 25.01 -0.79
N GLU A 346 21.58 24.83 -2.10
CA GLU A 346 20.49 25.28 -2.96
C GLU A 346 20.07 24.17 -3.92
N ILE A 347 18.77 24.07 -4.20
CA ILE A 347 18.13 23.20 -5.22
C ILE A 347 16.99 24.02 -5.90
N ARG A 348 16.31 23.60 -6.98
CA ARG A 348 14.89 23.98 -7.30
C ARG A 348 14.19 22.98 -8.20
N ASP A 349 14.69 22.89 -9.42
CA ASP A 349 14.62 21.70 -10.28
C ASP A 349 13.31 21.03 -10.72
N LEU A 350 12.11 21.18 -10.16
CA LEU A 350 10.87 20.70 -10.84
C LEU A 350 9.68 21.68 -10.71
N ILE A 351 9.50 22.48 -11.77
CA ILE A 351 8.53 23.56 -12.07
C ILE A 351 8.38 23.66 -13.63
N LYS A 352 7.77 24.71 -14.23
CA LYS A 352 7.97 25.15 -15.63
C LYS A 352 7.34 26.47 -16.03
N ASP A 353 7.67 26.88 -17.26
CA ASP A 353 6.87 27.78 -18.10
C ASP A 353 6.37 27.10 -19.40
N ASP A 354 7.04 26.04 -19.92
CA ASP A 354 6.92 25.72 -21.37
C ASP A 354 7.36 24.32 -21.96
N HIS A 355 7.61 23.19 -21.24
CA HIS A 355 7.99 21.88 -21.87
C HIS A 355 7.76 20.61 -21.01
N THR A 356 7.61 19.37 -21.52
CA THR A 356 7.32 18.12 -20.73
C THR A 356 8.30 16.93 -20.88
N PHE A 357 7.90 15.70 -20.51
CA PHE A 357 8.59 14.41 -20.73
C PHE A 357 7.58 13.28 -21.10
N THR A 358 8.05 12.01 -21.19
CA THR A 358 7.44 10.74 -20.71
C THR A 358 8.42 9.58 -20.97
N ASP A 359 9.44 9.35 -20.10
CA ASP A 359 10.66 8.46 -20.22
C ASP A 359 10.55 6.95 -20.61
N MET A 360 11.54 6.07 -20.45
CA MET A 360 11.34 4.65 -20.10
C MET A 360 12.38 3.94 -19.18
N ALA A 361 13.44 4.56 -18.60
CA ALA A 361 14.42 3.88 -17.70
C ALA A 361 15.13 4.64 -16.53
N TYR A 362 14.71 5.85 -16.18
CA TYR A 362 15.39 6.76 -15.22
C TYR A 362 15.95 6.26 -13.80
N TYR A 363 15.20 6.23 -12.67
CA TYR A 363 15.18 7.30 -11.62
C TYR A 363 15.65 7.11 -10.07
N GLY A 364 16.01 5.97 -9.39
CA GLY A 364 15.64 5.30 -8.02
C GLY A 364 14.67 4.07 -7.47
N ALA A 365 13.89 2.97 -7.93
CA ALA A 365 13.34 2.00 -9.06
C ALA A 365 14.02 1.31 -10.42
N ASN A 366 15.26 0.69 -10.82
CA ASN A 366 16.14 -0.62 -10.88
C ASN A 366 16.16 -2.01 -9.98
N PHE A 367 15.40 -3.16 -10.12
CA PHE A 367 14.73 -4.26 -9.32
C PHE A 367 13.07 -4.42 -9.43
N THR A 368 12.11 -5.24 -8.84
CA THR A 368 10.56 -5.27 -9.06
C THR A 368 9.48 -5.79 -7.96
N ASN A 369 8.30 -6.50 -8.27
CA ASN A 369 7.06 -6.90 -7.41
C ASN A 369 5.71 -7.53 -8.07
N VAL A 370 4.61 -7.79 -7.30
CA VAL A 370 3.21 -8.35 -7.52
C VAL A 370 1.94 -7.45 -7.64
N GLU A 371 0.74 -8.03 -7.96
CA GLU A 371 -0.65 -7.43 -8.11
C GLU A 371 -1.77 -8.08 -7.30
N ASP A 372 -2.80 -7.32 -6.93
CA ASP A 372 -4.03 -7.85 -6.29
C ASP A 372 -5.31 -6.98 -6.29
N HIS A 373 -6.53 -7.57 -6.13
CA HIS A 373 -7.94 -7.03 -6.19
C HIS A 373 -8.84 -7.04 -4.90
N GLY A 374 -9.58 -5.96 -4.58
CA GLY A 374 -10.58 -5.89 -3.45
C GLY A 374 -10.03 -5.65 -2.00
N THR A 375 -10.90 -5.46 -1.00
CA THR A 375 -10.77 -5.83 0.46
C THR A 375 -11.68 -4.99 1.34
N ALA A 376 -11.33 -4.64 2.58
CA ALA A 376 -12.17 -3.80 3.44
C ALA A 376 -11.40 -2.96 4.47
N ASN A 377 -11.71 -1.66 4.50
CA ASN A 377 -11.26 -0.73 5.54
C ASN A 377 -12.41 -0.18 6.40
N MET A 378 -12.15 0.08 7.67
CA MET A 378 -13.01 0.86 8.54
C MET A 378 -12.23 1.91 9.32
N VAL A 379 -12.88 2.97 9.78
CA VAL A 379 -12.30 4.00 10.64
C VAL A 379 -13.26 4.38 11.76
N VAL A 380 -12.74 4.72 12.95
CA VAL A 380 -13.55 5.22 14.08
C VAL A 380 -12.90 6.44 14.73
N LEU A 381 -13.73 7.45 14.99
CA LEU A 381 -13.46 8.51 15.95
C LEU A 381 -14.33 8.26 17.18
N ALA A 382 -13.74 8.09 18.35
CA ALA A 382 -14.49 8.07 19.60
C ALA A 382 -14.80 9.51 20.06
N PRO A 383 -15.91 9.73 20.79
CA PRO A 383 -16.28 11.03 21.38
C PRO A 383 -15.13 11.78 22.07
N ASN A 384 -14.29 11.07 22.82
CA ASN A 384 -13.19 11.66 23.59
C ASN A 384 -11.95 12.03 22.75
N GLY A 385 -12.04 11.93 21.43
CA GLY A 385 -10.95 12.24 20.50
C GLY A 385 -9.90 11.13 20.35
N ASP A 386 -10.01 10.02 21.09
CA ASP A 386 -9.26 8.79 20.78
C ASP A 386 -9.75 8.28 19.41
N ALA A 387 -8.85 7.89 18.51
CA ALA A 387 -9.25 7.49 17.16
C ALA A 387 -8.35 6.43 16.55
N ILE A 388 -8.94 5.70 15.59
CA ILE A 388 -8.55 4.38 15.11
C ILE A 388 -8.94 4.23 13.63
N SER A 389 -8.17 3.47 12.86
CA SER A 389 -8.35 3.32 11.42
C SER A 389 -7.75 1.99 10.98
N VAL A 390 -8.59 1.07 10.50
CA VAL A 390 -8.33 -0.37 10.36
C VAL A 390 -8.70 -0.89 9.00
N THR A 391 -7.72 -1.42 8.30
CA THR A 391 -7.89 -2.39 7.26
C THR A 391 -7.70 -3.73 7.88
N SER A 392 -8.74 -4.53 7.80
CA SER A 392 -8.55 -5.96 7.77
C SER A 392 -8.63 -6.38 6.32
N THR A 393 -7.60 -7.10 5.91
CA THR A 393 -7.63 -7.92 4.73
C THR A 393 -7.04 -9.22 5.14
N ILE A 394 -6.90 -10.06 4.15
CA ILE A 394 -5.75 -10.91 4.20
C ILE A 394 -5.23 -11.11 2.77
N ASN A 395 -6.16 -11.23 1.85
CA ASN A 395 -6.18 -10.70 0.50
C ASN A 395 -7.69 -10.38 0.23
N SER A 396 -8.18 -10.25 -1.00
CA SER A 396 -9.62 -10.07 -1.28
C SER A 396 -10.02 -10.43 -2.71
N HIS A 397 -11.31 -10.25 -3.02
CA HIS A 397 -12.18 -11.28 -3.56
C HIS A 397 -12.01 -12.60 -2.75
N LEU A 398 -12.30 -13.79 -3.24
CA LEU A 398 -12.53 -14.97 -2.39
C LEU A 398 -11.81 -16.31 -2.74
N GLY A 399 -10.68 -16.38 -3.49
CA GLY A 399 -9.71 -17.53 -3.38
C GLY A 399 -9.40 -18.53 -4.55
N ALA A 400 -8.72 -19.69 -4.29
CA ALA A 400 -8.61 -20.94 -5.12
C ALA A 400 -9.33 -22.30 -4.69
N LYS A 401 -9.67 -22.70 -3.42
CA LYS A 401 -11.00 -23.26 -2.94
C LYS A 401 -11.37 -23.53 -1.42
N VAL A 402 -10.56 -23.90 -0.43
CA VAL A 402 -11.05 -24.59 0.83
C VAL A 402 -11.61 -23.73 2.02
N ARG A 403 -12.29 -24.34 3.01
CA ARG A 403 -12.66 -23.75 4.33
C ARG A 403 -12.44 -24.80 5.43
N SER A 404 -12.16 -24.40 6.67
CA SER A 404 -12.09 -25.34 7.79
C SER A 404 -13.52 -25.72 8.12
N ARG A 405 -13.82 -26.98 7.85
CA ARG A 405 -15.13 -27.57 8.13
C ARG A 405 -15.38 -27.59 9.62
N GLN A 406 -14.37 -27.91 10.42
CA GLN A 406 -14.47 -28.02 11.87
C GLN A 406 -14.69 -26.67 12.58
N THR A 407 -14.17 -25.57 12.04
CA THR A 407 -14.23 -24.27 12.75
C THR A 407 -15.07 -23.21 12.04
N GLY A 408 -15.49 -23.40 10.78
CA GLY A 408 -16.23 -22.36 10.04
C GLY A 408 -15.36 -21.16 9.65
N ILE A 409 -14.18 -21.05 10.25
CA ILE A 409 -13.05 -20.27 9.81
C ILE A 409 -12.87 -20.60 8.36
N ILE A 410 -13.01 -19.54 7.58
CA ILE A 410 -12.62 -19.64 6.23
C ILE A 410 -11.09 -19.72 6.28
N LEU A 411 -10.60 -20.87 5.83
CA LEU A 411 -9.21 -21.00 5.41
C LEU A 411 -9.20 -20.36 4.03
N ASN A 412 -9.53 -19.06 3.99
CA ASN A 412 -9.70 -18.30 2.76
C ASN A 412 -8.40 -18.36 1.95
N ASP A 413 -8.26 -17.79 0.77
CA ASP A 413 -6.96 -17.84 0.07
C ASP A 413 -5.69 -17.45 0.84
N GLU A 414 -5.34 -16.14 1.03
CA GLU A 414 -2.60 -14.60 2.19
C GLU A 414 -1.15 -15.18 1.85
N MET A 415 -0.63 -16.20 2.54
CA MET A 415 0.49 -17.04 2.04
C MET A 415 0.16 -17.92 0.82
N ASP A 416 -0.78 -17.54 -0.02
CA ASP A 416 -0.74 -17.84 -1.45
C ASP A 416 0.30 -16.85 -1.90
N ASP A 417 1.53 -17.22 -1.55
CA ASP A 417 2.73 -16.42 -1.43
C ASP A 417 3.81 -17.20 -0.72
N PHE A 418 4.85 -16.49 -0.27
CA PHE A 418 6.16 -17.06 -0.08
C PHE A 418 6.61 -17.68 -1.43
N SER A 419 6.54 -16.82 -2.47
CA SER A 419 6.41 -16.97 -3.93
C SER A 419 7.43 -17.73 -4.81
N THR A 420 7.36 -17.54 -6.15
CA THR A 420 8.33 -18.02 -7.15
C THR A 420 8.22 -17.36 -8.55
N PRO A 421 9.30 -17.31 -9.36
CA PRO A 421 9.40 -17.14 -10.84
C PRO A 421 9.60 -18.44 -11.69
N GLY A 422 9.88 -18.37 -13.01
CA GLY A 422 10.25 -19.60 -13.73
C GLY A 422 10.56 -19.61 -15.24
N LYS A 423 10.38 -18.51 -15.99
CA LYS A 423 10.72 -18.35 -17.42
C LYS A 423 10.28 -16.99 -18.00
N VAL A 424 11.18 -16.36 -18.77
CA VAL A 424 10.96 -15.09 -19.49
C VAL A 424 9.62 -15.10 -20.25
N ASN A 425 8.87 -14.00 -20.14
CA ASN A 425 7.57 -13.81 -20.76
C ASN A 425 7.49 -12.56 -21.66
N ALA A 426 8.59 -11.80 -21.76
CA ALA A 426 8.84 -10.61 -22.59
C ALA A 426 8.16 -9.30 -22.12
N TYR A 427 8.13 -9.07 -20.80
CA TYR A 427 7.41 -7.93 -20.18
C TYR A 427 8.26 -6.84 -19.48
N GLY A 428 9.60 -6.92 -19.46
CA GLY A 428 10.50 -5.85 -18.97
C GLY A 428 11.92 -6.23 -18.52
N ILE A 429 12.17 -6.38 -17.21
CA ILE A 429 13.04 -7.37 -16.53
C ILE A 429 12.20 -7.85 -15.31
N PRO A 430 12.10 -9.15 -15.00
CA PRO A 430 11.72 -9.75 -13.71
C PRO A 430 10.67 -9.20 -12.68
N ALA A 431 10.30 -9.99 -11.65
CA ALA A 431 9.17 -9.89 -10.68
C ALA A 431 9.49 -10.33 -9.19
N SER A 432 10.13 -9.48 -8.33
CA SER A 432 10.58 -9.48 -6.86
C SER A 432 11.20 -10.66 -6.01
N PRO A 433 12.34 -10.41 -5.28
CA PRO A 433 13.04 -11.25 -4.32
C PRO A 433 13.17 -10.67 -2.92
N ALA A 434 13.47 -9.38 -2.68
CA ALA A 434 13.30 -8.86 -1.32
C ALA A 434 11.89 -8.99 -0.84
N ASN A 435 11.00 -9.36 -1.75
CA ASN A 435 10.00 -10.27 -1.36
C ASN A 435 10.24 -11.80 -1.72
N TYR A 436 10.37 -12.42 -2.91
CA TYR A 436 10.68 -13.90 -3.07
C TYR A 436 10.04 -14.77 -1.97
N ILE A 437 10.87 -15.19 -1.00
CA ILE A 437 10.69 -16.15 0.07
C ILE A 437 12.01 -16.18 0.92
N LYS A 438 11.93 -16.24 2.26
CA LYS A 438 12.85 -16.85 3.26
C LYS A 438 12.10 -16.92 4.62
N PRO A 439 12.60 -17.65 5.64
CA PRO A 439 11.84 -17.99 6.82
C PRO A 439 11.83 -16.91 7.93
N GLY A 440 11.88 -15.64 7.51
CA GLY A 440 11.83 -14.45 8.35
C GLY A 440 10.77 -13.39 8.06
N LYS A 441 9.92 -13.43 7.01
CA LYS A 441 8.96 -12.32 6.78
C LYS A 441 7.62 -12.28 7.53
N ARG A 442 7.33 -11.11 8.10
CA ARG A 442 6.00 -10.44 8.04
C ARG A 442 5.67 -10.09 6.54
N PRO A 443 4.81 -9.12 6.15
CA PRO A 443 4.56 -8.88 4.71
C PRO A 443 5.35 -7.75 3.97
N MET A 444 4.73 -6.83 3.19
CA MET A 444 5.29 -5.76 2.31
C MET A 444 4.20 -4.75 1.84
N SER A 445 4.20 -3.47 2.18
CA SER A 445 2.98 -2.67 2.50
C SER A 445 1.94 -2.45 1.41
N SER A 446 0.70 -2.22 1.86
CA SER A 446 -0.02 -1.06 1.37
C SER A 446 -0.39 -0.13 2.51
N THR A 447 -1.47 -0.45 3.24
CA THR A 447 -2.30 0.49 4.02
C THR A 447 -1.63 1.32 5.10
N CYS A 448 -2.40 2.23 5.69
CA CYS A 448 -1.98 3.61 5.67
C CYS A 448 -2.82 4.63 6.50
N PRO A 449 -3.23 4.30 7.71
CA PRO A 449 -4.51 4.58 8.40
C PRO A 449 -4.93 6.04 8.63
N SER A 450 -4.05 6.99 8.47
CA SER A 450 -3.20 7.28 9.63
C SER A 450 -3.68 8.58 10.26
N ILE A 451 -3.09 9.00 11.37
CA ILE A 451 -3.63 10.12 12.15
C ILE A 451 -2.52 11.13 12.47
N VAL A 452 -2.59 12.32 11.88
CA VAL A 452 -1.77 13.53 12.08
C VAL A 452 -2.35 14.28 13.28
N LEU A 453 -1.57 15.01 14.07
CA LEU A 453 -2.15 15.87 15.10
C LEU A 453 -2.55 17.25 14.54
N ASP A 454 -2.98 18.18 15.36
CA ASP A 454 -2.46 19.53 15.20
C ASP A 454 -1.59 19.84 16.38
N LYS A 455 -1.03 21.03 16.33
CA LYS A 455 -0.38 21.71 17.45
C LYS A 455 -1.10 21.58 18.82
N ASN A 456 -2.33 21.04 18.94
CA ASN A 456 -3.02 20.64 20.19
C ASN A 456 -3.97 19.39 20.15
N GLY A 457 -4.34 18.80 18.99
CA GLY A 457 -4.54 17.34 18.90
C GLY A 457 -5.95 16.67 18.82
N HIS A 458 -7.10 17.29 18.50
CA HIS A 458 -8.41 16.60 18.19
C HIS A 458 -8.79 16.50 16.67
N VAL A 459 -9.06 15.30 16.13
CA VAL A 459 -9.03 14.88 14.69
C VAL A 459 -9.67 15.83 13.65
N GLN A 460 -9.17 15.88 12.40
CA GLN A 460 -9.86 16.50 11.24
C GLN A 460 -9.98 15.64 9.98
N LEU A 461 -9.30 14.51 9.86
CA LEU A 461 -9.71 13.43 8.96
C LEU A 461 -9.18 12.09 9.53
N LEU A 462 -9.77 10.97 9.15
CA LEU A 462 -9.28 9.59 9.28
C LEU A 462 -9.52 8.92 7.94
N VAL A 463 -8.67 8.02 7.46
CA VAL A 463 -8.92 7.31 6.21
C VAL A 463 -8.15 6.01 6.12
N GLY A 464 -8.74 5.07 5.40
CA GLY A 464 -8.12 3.83 4.96
C GLY A 464 -8.84 3.37 3.70
N GLY A 465 -8.45 2.22 3.17
CA GLY A 465 -9.27 1.62 2.12
C GLY A 465 -8.73 0.33 1.54
N ALA A 466 -9.39 -0.13 0.48
CA ALA A 466 -9.44 -1.51 0.10
C ALA A 466 -9.38 -1.78 -1.41
N GLY A 467 -8.50 -2.69 -1.81
CA GLY A 467 -8.28 -3.15 -3.18
C GLY A 467 -6.96 -3.89 -3.44
N GLY A 468 -5.82 -3.59 -2.77
CA GLY A 468 -4.44 -3.85 -3.27
C GLY A 468 -3.37 -2.76 -3.02
N SER A 469 -2.66 -2.33 -4.08
CA SER A 469 -1.90 -1.07 -4.30
C SER A 469 -2.67 0.27 -4.15
N ARG A 470 -2.82 1.18 -5.16
CA ARG A 470 -4.21 1.73 -5.62
C ARG A 470 -4.93 2.22 -4.27
N ILE A 471 -4.37 3.02 -3.39
CA ILE A 471 -5.12 4.16 -2.81
C ILE A 471 -4.15 5.33 -2.69
N THR A 472 -3.20 5.38 -3.60
CA THR A 472 -2.34 6.52 -3.79
C THR A 472 -2.20 6.66 -5.27
N THR A 473 -3.30 6.73 -6.02
CA THR A 473 -4.45 7.67 -6.03
C THR A 473 -5.43 7.85 -4.90
N SER A 474 -6.10 6.82 -4.40
CA SER A 474 -7.41 7.11 -3.79
C SER A 474 -7.32 8.00 -2.54
N VAL A 475 -6.22 8.00 -1.81
CA VAL A 475 -5.89 8.90 -0.73
C VAL A 475 -4.83 9.88 -1.23
N ALA A 476 -5.31 10.65 -2.20
CA ALA A 476 -4.75 11.84 -2.87
C ALA A 476 -5.91 12.70 -3.33
N GLN A 477 -6.72 12.02 -4.13
CA GLN A 477 -8.16 12.14 -4.22
C GLN A 477 -8.77 12.39 -2.85
N THR A 478 -8.37 11.68 -1.79
CA THR A 478 -8.95 11.94 -0.45
C THR A 478 -8.42 13.18 0.29
N ILE A 479 -7.51 13.99 -0.29
CA ILE A 479 -6.71 14.90 0.54
C ILE A 479 -6.29 16.23 -0.08
N LEU A 480 -5.48 16.33 -1.14
CA LEU A 480 -5.12 17.65 -1.69
C LEU A 480 -6.34 18.34 -2.28
N ARG A 481 -7.20 17.50 -2.84
CA ARG A 481 -8.66 17.62 -2.76
C ARG A 481 -9.12 18.20 -1.42
N TYR A 482 -9.23 17.43 -0.35
CA TYR A 482 -9.74 17.84 0.96
C TYR A 482 -9.30 19.19 1.61
N PHE A 483 -8.14 19.80 1.42
CA PHE A 483 -7.83 21.14 2.03
C PHE A 483 -7.09 22.19 1.16
N VAL A 484 -6.65 21.88 -0.06
CA VAL A 484 -5.92 22.84 -0.93
C VAL A 484 -6.67 23.16 -2.21
N PHE A 485 -7.23 22.15 -2.85
CA PHE A 485 -8.47 22.35 -3.59
C PHE A 485 -9.64 22.60 -2.60
N ASP A 486 -9.41 22.34 -1.30
CA ASP A 486 -10.33 22.59 -0.18
C ASP A 486 -11.72 21.94 -0.34
N GLU A 487 -11.72 20.75 -0.92
CA GLU A 487 -12.90 19.97 -1.26
C GLU A 487 -13.56 19.31 -0.01
N SER A 488 -14.82 18.90 -0.12
CA SER A 488 -15.45 18.07 0.91
C SER A 488 -14.82 16.68 0.93
N ILE A 489 -14.89 15.97 2.06
CA ILE A 489 -14.38 14.60 2.14
C ILE A 489 -15.15 13.67 1.18
N GLU A 490 -16.45 13.91 1.03
CA GLU A 490 -17.29 13.26 0.03
C GLU A 490 -16.78 13.48 -1.41
N LYS A 491 -16.47 14.71 -1.82
CA LYS A 491 -15.91 14.99 -3.16
C LYS A 491 -14.51 14.39 -3.30
N SER A 492 -13.74 14.39 -2.23
CA SER A 492 -12.41 13.79 -2.16
C SER A 492 -12.46 12.26 -2.41
N VAL A 493 -13.51 11.58 -1.92
CA VAL A 493 -13.77 10.15 -2.23
C VAL A 493 -14.44 9.96 -3.60
N ASN A 494 -15.51 10.70 -3.90
CA ASN A 494 -16.39 10.46 -5.06
C ASN A 494 -15.97 11.23 -6.33
N SER A 495 -14.77 11.83 -6.35
CA SER A 495 -14.08 12.22 -7.58
C SER A 495 -13.51 10.98 -8.27
N GLY A 496 -13.55 10.95 -9.60
CA GLY A 496 -12.89 9.89 -10.38
C GLY A 496 -11.39 9.95 -10.18
N ARG A 497 -10.72 8.81 -10.41
CA ARG A 497 -9.36 8.59 -9.95
C ARG A 497 -8.37 8.27 -11.08
N ILE A 498 -7.14 8.69 -10.87
CA ILE A 498 -6.16 9.01 -11.89
C ILE A 498 -4.99 8.03 -11.77
N HIS A 499 -4.60 7.38 -12.87
CA HIS A 499 -3.89 6.10 -12.82
C HIS A 499 -2.37 6.20 -12.95
N HIS A 500 -1.63 5.28 -12.28
CA HIS A 500 -0.19 4.99 -12.50
C HIS A 500 0.55 3.92 -11.62
N GLN A 501 0.89 2.69 -12.10
CA GLN A 501 1.78 1.65 -11.46
C GLN A 501 2.18 0.45 -12.37
N LEU A 502 3.45 0.01 -12.44
CA LEU A 502 3.96 -0.91 -13.50
C LEU A 502 3.71 -2.41 -13.23
N ALA A 503 2.44 -2.84 -13.29
CA ALA A 503 2.11 -4.00 -14.13
C ALA A 503 0.71 -4.00 -14.79
N PRO A 504 0.17 -2.81 -15.07
CA PRO A 504 -0.47 -2.47 -16.36
C PRO A 504 0.45 -1.62 -17.28
N MET A 505 0.57 -1.85 -18.60
CA MET A 505 1.74 -1.39 -19.45
C MET A 505 1.80 0.11 -19.77
N VAL A 506 0.76 0.75 -19.25
CA VAL A 506 -0.12 1.69 -19.89
C VAL A 506 -1.30 1.62 -18.93
N VAL A 507 -1.75 2.78 -18.47
CA VAL A 507 -2.46 3.13 -17.21
C VAL A 507 -3.87 2.48 -17.06
N ASP A 508 -4.91 3.06 -16.45
CA ASP A 508 -6.33 2.58 -16.54
C ASP A 508 -7.34 3.62 -15.99
N VAL A 509 -7.12 4.93 -16.12
CA VAL A 509 -7.85 6.03 -15.43
C VAL A 509 -9.36 5.83 -15.31
N GLU A 510 -9.92 6.26 -14.18
CA GLU A 510 -11.36 6.27 -14.00
C GLU A 510 -12.05 7.35 -14.85
N PRO A 511 -13.27 7.12 -15.36
CA PRO A 511 -13.92 7.97 -16.37
C PRO A 511 -14.83 9.06 -15.77
N GLU A 512 -15.03 9.08 -14.46
CA GLU A 512 -16.04 9.88 -13.74
C GLU A 512 -15.72 11.40 -13.66
N VAL A 513 -15.23 12.03 -14.75
CA VAL A 513 -13.99 12.83 -14.66
C VAL A 513 -13.74 13.87 -15.79
N PRO A 514 -12.63 14.66 -15.75
CA PRO A 514 -12.28 15.65 -16.76
C PRO A 514 -11.30 15.23 -17.89
N ASP A 515 -11.82 15.22 -19.12
CA ASP A 515 -11.10 14.96 -20.38
C ASP A 515 -9.98 15.96 -20.74
N HIS A 516 -9.90 17.14 -20.12
CA HIS A 516 -8.96 18.22 -20.46
C HIS A 516 -7.52 17.91 -20.01
N THR A 517 -7.11 16.71 -20.41
CA THR A 517 -6.00 15.87 -19.92
C THR A 517 -6.11 14.40 -20.29
N GLU A 518 -7.28 13.92 -20.66
CA GLU A 518 -7.30 12.71 -21.45
C GLU A 518 -6.96 13.12 -22.88
N GLU A 519 -7.97 13.58 -23.63
CA GLU A 519 -7.87 14.09 -25.01
C GLU A 519 -7.89 15.61 -25.09
N TYR A 520 -8.74 16.33 -24.34
CA TYR A 520 -8.90 17.77 -24.52
C TYR A 520 -7.72 18.60 -23.96
N PHE A 521 -6.57 17.97 -23.67
CA PHE A 521 -5.26 18.59 -23.47
C PHE A 521 -4.14 17.85 -24.22
N ILE A 522 -4.46 16.82 -25.01
CA ILE A 522 -3.60 16.40 -26.13
C ILE A 522 -3.59 17.40 -27.28
N LYS A 523 -4.39 18.48 -27.16
CA LYS A 523 -4.04 19.81 -27.69
C LYS A 523 -2.53 20.12 -27.55
N VAL A 524 -1.86 19.53 -26.55
CA VAL A 524 -0.52 19.91 -26.10
C VAL A 524 0.39 18.77 -25.53
N GLY A 525 0.24 17.45 -25.84
CA GLY A 525 1.26 16.30 -25.61
C GLY A 525 1.75 14.56 -23.21
N HIS A 526 0.90 13.63 -22.59
CA HIS A 526 1.01 12.92 -21.30
C HIS A 526 0.72 11.37 -21.37
N ASP A 527 0.16 10.68 -20.33
CA ASP A 527 0.56 9.28 -20.00
C ASP A 527 -0.46 8.06 -19.52
N ILE A 528 -1.72 7.87 -20.12
CA ILE A 528 -2.85 6.79 -20.34
C ILE A 528 -2.83 5.21 -20.27
N ASN A 529 -3.91 4.56 -19.74
CA ASN A 529 -4.93 3.59 -20.29
C ASN A 529 -6.32 3.81 -19.58
N TYR A 530 -7.45 3.11 -19.82
CA TYR A 530 -8.81 3.34 -19.23
C TYR A 530 -9.44 2.22 -18.38
N LEU A 531 -10.35 2.66 -17.50
CA LEU A 531 -11.28 1.84 -16.73
C LEU A 531 -12.38 1.20 -17.60
N PRO A 532 -12.47 -0.14 -17.68
CA PRO A 532 -13.72 -0.80 -18.08
C PRO A 532 -14.78 -0.68 -16.96
N PRO A 533 -15.96 -0.06 -17.19
CA PRO A 533 -16.94 0.49 -16.20
C PRO A 533 -17.35 -0.26 -14.91
N ASN A 534 -16.77 -1.42 -14.55
CA ASN A 534 -16.96 -2.08 -13.25
C ASN A 534 -15.68 -2.66 -12.60
N ARG A 535 -14.47 -2.41 -13.13
CA ARG A 535 -13.21 -2.64 -12.37
C ARG A 535 -12.98 -1.53 -11.31
N ALA A 536 -13.94 -1.28 -10.42
CA ALA A 536 -13.91 -0.28 -9.33
C ALA A 536 -12.48 -0.02 -8.81
N PHE A 537 -12.04 1.26 -8.71
CA PHE A 537 -10.69 1.61 -8.24
C PHE A 537 -10.34 0.80 -6.99
N SER A 538 -10.96 1.21 -5.90
CA SER A 538 -10.66 0.85 -4.54
C SER A 538 -11.87 1.31 -3.74
N ALA A 539 -12.09 0.73 -2.57
CA ALA A 539 -13.08 1.20 -1.63
C ALA A 539 -12.41 1.91 -0.45
N LEU A 540 -12.55 3.23 -0.39
CA LEU A 540 -12.21 4.02 0.79
C LEU A 540 -13.26 3.97 1.88
N THR A 541 -12.82 4.13 3.12
CA THR A 541 -13.64 4.69 4.19
C THR A 541 -12.87 5.78 4.93
N ALA A 542 -13.53 6.89 5.22
CA ALA A 542 -12.90 8.09 5.81
C ALA A 542 -13.84 8.85 6.75
N ILE A 543 -13.33 9.67 7.68
CA ILE A 543 -14.14 10.53 8.57
C ILE A 543 -13.54 11.94 8.63
N GLY A 544 -14.08 12.91 7.88
CA GLY A 544 -13.55 14.28 7.80
C GLY A 544 -14.24 15.28 8.73
N LEU A 545 -13.50 16.17 9.40
CA LEU A 545 -14.06 17.15 10.33
C LEU A 545 -13.92 18.59 9.84
N LYS A 546 -14.48 18.85 8.65
CA LYS A 546 -14.91 20.19 8.21
C LYS A 546 -16.18 20.67 8.93
N SER A 547 -16.32 20.31 10.19
CA SER A 547 -17.39 20.64 11.13
C SER A 547 -17.09 19.88 12.43
N ASN A 548 -17.49 20.39 13.59
CA ASN A 548 -17.35 19.67 14.87
C ASN A 548 -18.20 18.38 14.88
N TRP A 549 -19.23 18.32 14.02
CA TRP A 549 -19.84 17.08 13.54
C TRP A 549 -18.92 16.41 12.49
N PRO A 550 -18.27 15.26 12.78
CA PRO A 550 -17.53 14.47 11.79
C PRO A 550 -18.37 14.03 10.59
N GLN A 551 -17.70 13.83 9.44
CA GLN A 551 -18.29 13.45 8.16
C GLN A 551 -17.73 12.08 7.73
N PRO A 552 -18.30 10.96 8.22
CA PRO A 552 -18.00 9.62 7.71
C PRO A 552 -18.40 9.51 6.23
N ILE A 553 -17.61 8.78 5.46
CA ILE A 553 -17.86 8.46 4.05
C ILE A 553 -17.37 7.04 3.75
N CYS A 554 -18.09 6.36 2.85
CA CYS A 554 -17.68 5.10 2.25
C CYS A 554 -17.68 5.23 0.72
N ASP A 555 -16.93 4.39 0.02
CA ASP A 555 -16.81 4.50 -1.42
C ASP A 555 -18.07 4.08 -2.17
N ARG A 556 -18.57 4.95 -3.06
CA ARG A 556 -19.61 4.58 -4.03
C ARG A 556 -19.22 3.38 -4.90
N ARG A 557 -17.91 3.12 -5.01
CA ARG A 557 -17.32 1.99 -5.75
C ARG A 557 -17.55 0.62 -5.08
N ARG A 558 -18.18 0.57 -3.90
CA ARG A 558 -18.52 -0.68 -3.19
C ARG A 558 -19.81 -0.63 -2.38
N VAL A 559 -20.26 0.56 -1.97
CA VAL A 559 -21.46 0.79 -1.13
C VAL A 559 -22.40 1.79 -1.82
N VAL A 560 -23.70 1.73 -1.50
CA VAL A 560 -24.71 2.70 -1.93
C VAL A 560 -25.43 3.20 -0.68
N GLU A 561 -25.55 4.53 -0.56
CA GLU A 561 -26.05 5.26 0.62
C GLU A 561 -25.22 5.09 1.92
N HIS A 562 -25.41 6.03 2.85
CA HIS A 562 -24.60 6.18 4.06
C HIS A 562 -25.49 6.59 5.24
N LEU A 563 -25.27 6.01 6.42
CA LEU A 563 -25.88 6.46 7.67
C LEU A 563 -24.93 7.35 8.49
N ILE A 564 -25.46 8.44 9.06
CA ILE A 564 -24.78 9.26 10.07
C ILE A 564 -25.46 9.01 11.41
N ASP A 565 -24.78 8.32 12.31
CA ASP A 565 -25.34 7.94 13.61
C ASP A 565 -24.82 8.89 14.71
N GLN A 566 -25.63 9.91 15.05
CA GLN A 566 -25.27 10.96 16.00
C GLN A 566 -25.34 10.47 17.45
N ILE A 567 -24.18 10.26 18.10
CA ILE A 567 -24.12 9.89 19.52
C ILE A 567 -24.32 11.14 20.40
N TYR A 568 -25.52 11.34 20.92
CA TYR A 568 -25.78 12.25 22.04
C TYR A 568 -25.73 11.49 23.37
N GLN A 569 -24.86 11.91 24.30
CA GLN A 569 -24.97 11.49 25.69
C GLN A 569 -25.93 12.42 26.45
N SER A 570 -27.19 12.01 26.61
CA SER A 570 -28.14 12.67 27.52
C SER A 570 -28.72 11.68 28.53
N ASN A 571 -28.07 11.60 29.70
CA ASN A 571 -28.68 10.99 30.88
C ASN A 571 -29.79 11.92 31.41
N MET A 572 -31.07 11.55 31.27
CA MET A 572 -32.12 11.93 32.23
C MET A 572 -33.40 11.10 32.10
N SER A 573 -34.02 10.82 33.24
CA SER A 573 -35.10 9.84 33.43
C SER A 573 -36.51 10.44 33.42
N THR A 574 -37.46 9.71 32.82
CA THR A 574 -38.91 9.63 33.15
C THR A 574 -39.72 10.90 33.48
N LEU A 575 -40.81 11.14 32.74
CA LEU A 575 -42.20 10.94 33.25
C LEU A 575 -43.26 11.02 32.13
N ARG A 576 -44.36 10.27 32.27
CA ARG A 576 -45.59 10.42 31.45
C ARG A 576 -46.54 11.45 32.08
N ILE A 577 -47.12 12.37 31.30
CA ILE A 577 -48.35 13.08 31.69
C ILE A 577 -49.30 13.18 30.48
N ILE A 578 -50.57 12.83 30.70
CA ILE A 578 -51.68 12.86 29.73
C ILE A 578 -52.44 14.18 29.91
N ILE A 579 -52.59 15.02 28.87
CA ILE A 579 -53.39 16.27 28.96
C ILE A 579 -54.35 16.46 27.76
N ASN A 580 -55.44 17.16 28.05
CA ASN A 580 -56.75 17.22 27.41
C ASN A 580 -56.85 18.16 26.17
N LYS A 581 -57.84 17.91 25.30
CA LYS A 581 -58.06 18.46 23.94
C LYS A 581 -58.34 19.98 23.80
N LYS A 582 -58.14 20.82 24.82
CA LYS A 582 -58.36 22.29 24.71
C LYS A 582 -57.08 23.12 24.58
N THR A 583 -55.91 22.56 24.87
CA THR A 583 -54.61 23.26 24.69
C THR A 583 -54.12 23.25 23.24
N THR A 584 -54.63 22.31 22.42
CA THR A 584 -54.15 22.03 21.06
C THR A 584 -54.21 23.23 20.12
N LEU A 585 -55.25 24.07 20.20
CA LEU A 585 -55.44 25.18 19.27
C LEU A 585 -54.35 26.27 19.39
N TRP A 586 -53.92 26.59 20.61
CA TRP A 586 -52.86 27.58 20.84
C TRP A 586 -51.46 27.01 20.61
N ILE A 587 -51.26 25.71 20.88
CA ILE A 587 -50.02 25.01 20.55
C ILE A 587 -49.81 24.96 19.02
N THR A 588 -50.85 24.72 18.23
CA THR A 588 -50.74 24.71 16.76
C THR A 588 -50.32 26.06 16.19
N ILE A 589 -50.87 27.18 16.71
CA ILE A 589 -50.50 28.53 16.25
C ILE A 589 -49.05 28.87 16.64
N ALA A 590 -48.62 28.53 17.85
CA ALA A 590 -47.22 28.68 18.27
C ALA A 590 -46.27 27.81 17.44
N ALA A 591 -46.65 26.56 17.14
CA ALA A 591 -45.86 25.64 16.33
C ALA A 591 -45.67 26.15 14.89
N ILE A 592 -46.69 26.75 14.27
CA ILE A 592 -46.59 27.34 12.92
C ILE A 592 -45.58 28.49 12.89
N ILE A 593 -45.58 29.36 13.91
CA ILE A 593 -44.63 30.48 14.02
C ILE A 593 -43.21 29.97 14.28
N VAL A 594 -43.06 28.94 15.13
CA VAL A 594 -41.75 28.29 15.38
C VAL A 594 -41.22 27.61 14.12
N VAL A 595 -42.07 26.93 13.33
CA VAL A 595 -41.69 26.30 12.05
C VAL A 595 -41.27 27.34 11.01
N ALA A 596 -41.96 28.48 10.92
CA ALA A 596 -41.55 29.56 10.03
C ALA A 596 -40.19 30.17 10.42
N LEU A 597 -39.94 30.33 11.73
CA LEU A 597 -38.66 30.84 12.25
C LEU A 597 -37.52 29.81 12.13
N THR A 598 -37.78 28.52 12.35
CA THR A 598 -36.75 27.48 12.12
C THR A 598 -36.44 27.30 10.64
N LEU A 599 -37.41 27.39 9.72
CA LEU A 599 -37.10 27.44 8.28
C LEU A 599 -36.25 28.65 7.91
N GLY A 600 -36.52 29.82 8.50
CA GLY A 600 -35.69 31.02 8.32
C GLY A 600 -34.25 30.88 8.86
N LEU A 601 -34.07 30.23 10.02
CA LEU A 601 -32.76 29.99 10.62
C LEU A 601 -31.98 28.85 9.93
N VAL A 602 -32.63 27.73 9.60
CA VAL A 602 -32.03 26.59 8.90
C VAL A 602 -31.55 26.99 7.51
N PHE A 603 -32.21 27.93 6.83
CA PHE A 603 -31.72 28.44 5.55
C PHE A 603 -30.42 29.27 5.67
N GLY A 604 -30.07 29.75 6.87
CA GLY A 604 -28.81 30.47 7.13
C GLY A 604 -27.67 29.61 7.70
N LEU A 605 -27.97 28.58 8.50
CA LEU A 605 -26.99 27.82 9.32
C LEU A 605 -26.12 26.80 8.54
N LYS A 606 -25.80 27.09 7.27
CA LYS A 606 -25.14 26.17 6.31
C LYS A 606 -23.60 26.14 6.43
N GLY A 607 -23.06 26.08 7.64
CA GLY A 607 -21.63 26.22 7.92
C GLY A 607 -20.80 24.93 7.80
N LYS A 608 -19.57 25.05 7.29
CA LYS A 608 -18.48 24.03 7.38
C LYS A 608 -17.12 24.72 7.62
N ASN A 609 -16.20 24.01 8.27
CA ASN A 609 -14.87 24.47 8.72
C ASN A 609 -13.76 24.31 7.65
N LYS A 610 -12.55 24.81 7.92
CA LYS A 610 -11.30 24.54 7.18
C LYS A 610 -10.17 24.13 8.15
N SER A 611 -9.26 23.30 7.64
CA SER A 611 -8.13 22.67 8.36
C SER A 611 -7.04 22.31 7.31
N GLN A 612 -6.01 21.52 7.62
CA GLN A 612 -4.91 21.12 6.69
C GLN A 612 -4.30 19.75 7.12
N ILE A 613 -3.63 18.98 6.24
CA ILE A 613 -3.10 17.61 6.48
C ILE A 613 -1.67 17.42 5.91
N VAL A 614 -0.90 16.50 6.50
CA VAL A 614 0.58 16.56 6.50
C VAL A 614 1.28 15.33 5.90
N GLY A 615 0.61 14.24 5.50
CA GLY A 615 1.36 13.05 5.03
C GLY A 615 0.55 11.86 4.53
N ALA A 616 0.58 11.52 3.24
CA ALA A 616 0.00 10.30 2.67
C ALA A 616 0.96 9.12 2.65
N VAL A 617 0.48 7.92 2.35
CA VAL A 617 1.06 6.73 3.00
C VAL A 617 1.16 5.43 2.13
N VAL A 618 0.68 5.35 0.89
CA VAL A 618 1.06 4.39 -0.22
C VAL A 618 1.65 2.98 0.07
N SER A 619 1.13 1.91 -0.57
CA SER A 619 1.92 1.03 -1.50
C SER A 619 1.18 0.05 -2.44
N ASN A 620 1.41 -1.29 -2.38
CA ASN A 620 1.20 -2.22 -3.51
C ASN A 620 0.39 -3.51 -3.31
N GLY A 621 0.15 -3.92 -2.07
CA GLY A 621 -0.61 -5.13 -1.80
C GLY A 621 -1.42 -4.99 -0.54
N LYS A 622 -2.67 -5.48 -0.57
CA LYS A 622 -3.78 -5.02 0.27
C LYS A 622 -3.36 -4.63 1.67
N GLY A 623 -3.83 -3.47 2.10
CA GLY A 623 -5.08 -3.49 2.85
C GLY A 623 -5.12 -4.29 4.14
N CYS A 624 -3.97 -4.60 4.72
CA CYS A 624 -3.80 -5.32 5.97
C CYS A 624 -3.18 -4.41 7.03
N ALA A 625 -2.86 -3.20 6.59
CA ALA A 625 -1.77 -2.32 6.97
C ALA A 625 -2.26 -0.97 7.46
N GLU A 626 -3.45 -0.84 7.99
CA GLU A 626 -3.85 0.41 8.67
C GLU A 626 -3.20 0.47 10.09
N ILE A 627 -2.02 -0.14 10.23
CA ILE A 627 -1.38 -0.65 11.45
C ILE A 627 -0.65 0.49 12.21
N GLY A 628 -0.80 1.76 11.82
CA GLY A 628 0.12 2.84 12.16
C GLY A 628 -0.31 4.20 11.66
N SER A 629 -1.02 4.95 12.50
CA SER A 629 -0.34 5.59 13.63
C SER A 629 -0.74 4.79 14.88
N GLN A 630 0.13 3.94 15.47
CA GLN A 630 -0.38 2.80 16.28
C GLN A 630 0.49 2.19 17.39
N MET A 631 1.78 2.45 17.58
CA MET A 631 2.56 1.73 18.62
C MET A 631 3.79 2.52 19.02
N LEU A 632 3.55 3.70 19.54
CA LEU A 632 4.51 4.76 19.66
C LEU A 632 4.24 5.51 20.98
N ILE A 633 4.82 5.01 22.09
CA ILE A 633 4.62 5.46 23.49
C ILE A 633 5.44 6.72 23.91
N ASP A 634 6.78 6.76 24.05
CA ASP A 634 7.61 8.01 24.15
C ASP A 634 8.92 8.10 23.23
N GLY A 635 8.92 8.75 22.02
CA GLY A 635 10.00 9.01 20.99
C GLY A 635 10.20 8.16 19.64
N GLY A 636 9.42 8.24 18.51
CA GLY A 636 9.23 7.25 17.35
C GLY A 636 9.10 7.75 15.88
N SER A 637 9.15 6.94 14.76
CA SER A 637 9.29 7.50 13.35
C SER A 637 9.30 6.68 12.00
N ALA A 638 9.91 7.31 10.96
CA ALA A 638 10.88 6.76 10.00
C ALA A 638 12.34 7.27 10.21
N VAL A 639 13.41 6.55 9.74
CA VAL A 639 15.11 4.43 10.72
C VAL A 639 14.65 3.10 11.51
N ASP A 640 14.13 3.17 12.75
CA ASP A 640 13.11 2.24 13.26
C ASP A 640 11.83 2.01 12.48
N ALA A 641 11.83 2.16 11.16
CA ALA A 641 10.72 1.88 10.30
C ALA A 641 11.10 0.58 9.60
N ALA A 642 11.36 -0.58 10.26
CA ALA A 642 11.11 -1.15 11.62
C ALA A 642 9.72 -0.95 12.30
N ILE A 643 9.10 -1.73 13.18
CA ILE A 643 7.78 -1.48 13.88
C ILE A 643 6.44 -1.34 13.10
N ALA A 644 5.70 -0.22 12.89
CA ALA A 644 4.58 -0.18 11.85
C ALA A 644 4.39 1.01 10.79
N THR A 645 4.35 0.93 9.39
CA THR A 645 5.32 0.97 8.18
C THR A 645 5.10 0.21 6.85
N LEU A 646 6.11 -0.52 6.40
CA LEU A 646 6.22 -1.13 5.09
C LEU A 646 5.60 -2.56 4.89
N VAL A 647 4.51 -3.09 5.53
CA VAL A 647 4.04 -4.52 5.30
C VAL A 647 2.57 -4.99 5.12
N CYS A 648 2.22 -5.47 3.89
CA CYS A 648 1.11 -6.33 3.37
C CYS A 648 1.28 -7.11 2.01
N GLU A 649 2.37 -7.86 1.78
CA GLU A 649 2.55 -8.92 0.77
C GLU A 649 3.77 -9.73 1.22
N GLY A 650 3.95 -10.96 0.82
CA GLY A 650 5.12 -11.75 1.18
C GLY A 650 4.80 -12.74 2.25
N VAL A 651 4.08 -12.28 3.26
CA VAL A 651 2.96 -13.12 3.66
C VAL A 651 1.86 -13.13 2.60
N ILE A 652 1.45 -12.05 1.90
CA ILE A 652 0.08 -11.89 1.35
C ILE A 652 -0.26 -12.09 -0.17
N LEU A 653 0.64 -11.94 -1.15
CA LEU A 653 0.30 -12.05 -2.60
C LEU A 653 1.38 -12.77 -3.46
N PRO A 654 1.02 -13.76 -4.30
CA PRO A 654 1.73 -15.02 -4.44
C PRO A 654 3.09 -15.09 -5.07
N HIS A 655 3.52 -14.03 -5.74
CA HIS A 655 4.15 -14.22 -7.05
C HIS A 655 5.46 -13.48 -7.23
N SER A 656 5.88 -12.80 -6.16
CA SER A 656 7.19 -12.18 -6.07
C SER A 656 7.59 -11.91 -4.61
N MET A 657 6.92 -12.53 -3.63
CA MET A 657 6.85 -12.03 -2.28
C MET A 657 7.06 -13.06 -1.12
N GLY A 658 7.82 -12.67 -0.05
CA GLY A 658 8.19 -13.50 1.12
C GLY A 658 9.59 -13.30 1.81
N ILE A 659 10.20 -12.10 1.85
CA ILE A 659 11.61 -11.69 2.18
C ILE A 659 12.78 -11.87 1.16
N GLY A 660 12.94 -12.94 0.39
CA GLY A 660 14.17 -13.41 -0.30
C GLY A 660 15.26 -12.53 -1.01
N GLY A 661 15.49 -11.24 -0.74
CA GLY A 661 16.36 -10.34 -1.56
C GLY A 661 16.62 -8.93 -0.97
N GLY A 662 17.19 -7.98 -1.72
CA GLY A 662 17.36 -6.58 -1.29
C GLY A 662 17.84 -5.57 -2.36
N PHE A 663 18.24 -4.37 -1.96
CA PHE A 663 17.80 -3.15 -2.66
C PHE A 663 18.85 -2.11 -3.09
N VAL A 664 18.35 -0.94 -3.52
CA VAL A 664 18.78 0.43 -3.13
C VAL A 664 17.56 1.22 -2.61
N ALA A 665 17.73 2.19 -1.68
CA ALA A 665 17.11 3.55 -1.70
C ALA A 665 17.18 4.41 -0.40
N THR A 666 16.43 5.54 -0.32
CA THR A 666 17.14 6.83 -0.51
C THR A 666 16.93 8.08 0.40
N ILE A 667 15.72 8.49 0.86
CA ILE A 667 15.38 9.08 2.22
C ILE A 667 16.07 10.32 2.89
N TYR A 668 15.47 11.08 3.83
CA TYR A 668 16.19 12.03 4.76
C TYR A 668 15.62 12.14 6.17
N THR A 669 16.44 12.60 7.12
CA THR A 669 15.92 13.42 8.23
C THR A 669 15.92 14.87 7.77
N LYS A 670 14.86 15.41 7.13
CA LYS A 670 14.69 16.87 6.90
C LYS A 670 15.01 17.71 8.13
N LYS A 671 14.74 17.22 9.34
CA LYS A 671 15.21 17.80 10.60
C LYS A 671 16.73 18.01 10.62
N ALA A 672 17.53 17.00 10.26
CA ALA A 672 18.99 17.08 10.36
C ALA A 672 19.68 17.51 9.07
N GLY A 673 19.06 17.15 7.95
CA GLY A 673 19.71 16.90 6.70
C GLY A 673 21.07 16.16 6.70
N ARG A 674 21.32 15.16 7.57
CA ARG A 674 22.52 14.27 7.51
C ARG A 674 22.36 13.20 6.42
N ILE A 675 23.48 12.69 5.88
CA ILE A 675 23.62 11.79 4.71
C ILE A 675 23.71 10.26 5.05
N GLU A 676 22.95 9.33 4.39
CA GLU A 676 22.91 7.80 4.39
C GLU A 676 21.80 7.10 3.46
N THR A 677 21.97 6.71 2.17
CA THR A 677 21.21 5.62 1.41
C THR A 677 21.78 4.27 1.87
N LEU A 678 21.24 3.12 1.47
CA LEU A 678 21.98 1.86 1.44
C LEU A 678 21.45 0.94 0.34
N ILE A 679 22.20 -0.13 0.03
CA ILE A 679 21.94 -1.16 -0.98
C ILE A 679 22.08 -2.56 -0.40
N ALA A 680 21.14 -3.46 -0.65
CA ALA A 680 21.26 -4.86 -0.29
C ALA A 680 20.82 -5.81 -1.40
N ARG A 681 21.08 -5.47 -2.66
CA ARG A 681 20.91 -6.45 -3.75
C ARG A 681 21.56 -7.78 -3.37
N GLU A 682 20.88 -8.87 -3.68
CA GLU A 682 21.42 -10.20 -3.45
C GLU A 682 22.80 -10.29 -4.07
N SER A 683 23.69 -10.87 -3.29
CA SER A 683 24.97 -11.28 -3.83
C SER A 683 24.79 -12.65 -4.46
N ALA A 684 25.28 -12.85 -5.67
CA ALA A 684 25.55 -14.18 -6.19
C ALA A 684 26.33 -15.02 -5.14
N PRO A 685 25.97 -16.29 -4.87
CA PRO A 685 26.61 -17.08 -3.82
C PRO A 685 28.09 -17.35 -4.15
N ALA A 686 28.89 -17.73 -3.15
CA ALA A 686 30.32 -17.94 -3.32
C ALA A 686 30.68 -18.95 -4.43
N ALA A 687 29.79 -19.91 -4.71
CA ALA A 687 29.94 -20.91 -5.77
C ALA A 687 29.46 -20.47 -7.17
N ALA A 688 28.93 -19.26 -7.32
CA ALA A 688 28.46 -18.75 -8.61
C ALA A 688 29.62 -18.40 -9.56
N HIS A 689 29.39 -18.51 -10.88
CA HIS A 689 30.41 -18.16 -11.87
C HIS A 689 29.78 -17.71 -13.20
N LYS A 690 30.48 -16.84 -13.94
CA LYS A 690 29.95 -16.16 -15.15
C LYS A 690 29.33 -17.09 -16.21
N ASN A 691 29.78 -18.34 -16.29
CA ASN A 691 29.35 -19.30 -17.30
C ASN A 691 28.20 -20.22 -16.85
N MET A 692 27.64 -20.08 -15.64
CA MET A 692 26.80 -21.12 -15.02
C MET A 692 25.44 -21.38 -15.70
N PHE A 693 24.95 -20.45 -16.53
CA PHE A 693 23.74 -20.58 -17.34
C PHE A 693 23.99 -20.56 -18.87
N VAL A 694 25.25 -20.63 -19.32
CA VAL A 694 25.55 -20.65 -20.75
C VAL A 694 24.87 -21.84 -21.42
N GLY A 695 24.10 -21.56 -22.48
CA GLY A 695 23.31 -22.56 -23.20
C GLY A 695 21.94 -22.89 -22.58
N GLN A 696 21.52 -22.22 -21.51
CA GLN A 696 20.17 -22.32 -20.95
C GLN A 696 19.25 -21.26 -21.56
N THR A 697 17.98 -21.62 -21.82
CA THR A 697 16.97 -20.73 -22.42
C THR A 697 15.98 -20.15 -21.41
N SER A 698 16.16 -20.45 -20.12
CA SER A 698 15.38 -19.95 -18.98
C SER A 698 16.19 -20.18 -17.70
N ILE A 699 16.39 -19.15 -16.89
CA ILE A 699 17.19 -19.23 -15.66
C ILE A 699 16.24 -19.41 -14.48
N THR A 700 15.82 -20.66 -14.29
CA THR A 700 14.93 -21.09 -13.20
C THR A 700 15.44 -22.36 -12.55
N GLY A 701 14.88 -22.75 -11.40
CA GLY A 701 15.42 -23.84 -10.58
C GLY A 701 16.24 -23.30 -9.43
N ALA A 702 16.48 -24.13 -8.43
CA ALA A 702 17.41 -23.99 -7.31
C ALA A 702 18.77 -23.33 -7.58
N ARG A 703 19.20 -23.26 -8.83
CA ARG A 703 20.49 -22.72 -9.26
C ARG A 703 20.43 -21.29 -9.73
N ALA A 704 19.27 -20.76 -10.06
CA ALA A 704 19.06 -19.40 -10.57
C ALA A 704 19.21 -18.32 -9.47
N GLY A 705 19.98 -18.68 -8.44
CA GLY A 705 19.91 -18.25 -7.06
C GLY A 705 20.91 -17.26 -6.58
N ALA A 706 20.45 -16.11 -6.08
CA ALA A 706 21.30 -15.18 -5.36
C ALA A 706 20.98 -15.20 -3.86
N VAL A 707 22.01 -14.94 -3.04
CA VAL A 707 21.92 -14.94 -1.57
C VAL A 707 20.91 -13.90 -1.17
N PRO A 708 19.76 -14.32 -0.64
CA PRO A 708 18.71 -13.41 -0.28
C PRO A 708 19.26 -12.26 0.55
N GLY A 709 18.87 -11.02 0.24
CA GLY A 709 19.21 -9.89 1.10
C GLY A 709 18.56 -10.08 2.45
N GLU A 710 17.23 -9.92 2.48
CA GLU A 710 16.45 -9.55 3.67
C GLU A 710 16.33 -10.59 4.79
N LEU A 711 17.43 -11.11 5.32
CA LEU A 711 17.53 -11.80 6.60
C LEU A 711 18.94 -11.56 7.21
N LEU A 712 19.80 -10.89 6.45
CA LEU A 712 20.20 -9.56 6.84
C LEU A 712 19.08 -8.64 6.31
N GLY A 713 18.14 -8.17 7.13
CA GLY A 713 16.76 -7.89 6.67
C GLY A 713 15.98 -6.73 7.29
N TYR A 714 16.28 -6.36 8.53
CA TYR A 714 15.35 -5.81 9.49
C TYR A 714 16.09 -4.90 10.54
N TRP A 715 16.68 -5.47 11.61
CA TRP A 715 17.62 -4.93 12.62
C TRP A 715 18.48 -3.76 12.15
N GLU A 716 19.12 -3.77 10.97
CA GLU A 716 20.02 -2.65 10.65
C GLU A 716 19.19 -1.35 10.65
N LEU A 717 17.89 -1.43 10.30
CA LEU A 717 17.01 -0.27 10.14
C LEU A 717 16.65 0.09 11.53
N HIS A 718 15.94 -0.86 12.13
CA HIS A 718 15.53 -0.86 13.49
C HIS A 718 16.53 -0.24 14.47
N GLN A 719 17.82 -0.48 14.26
CA GLN A 719 18.93 -0.09 15.13
C GLN A 719 19.36 1.40 15.16
N ARG A 720 19.40 2.18 14.07
CA ARG A 720 20.32 3.38 13.98
C ARG A 720 19.78 4.70 14.61
N TYR A 721 19.33 5.69 13.81
CA TYR A 721 18.41 6.79 14.19
C TYR A 721 17.06 6.28 14.92
N GLY A 722 16.95 5.02 15.47
CA GLY A 722 15.74 4.13 15.56
C GLY A 722 15.13 3.75 16.95
N ARG A 723 13.79 3.67 17.06
CA ARG A 723 12.98 3.97 18.25
C ARG A 723 12.06 2.88 18.83
N LEU A 724 11.74 1.79 18.17
CA LEU A 724 10.63 0.92 18.64
C LEU A 724 11.11 -0.51 19.04
N PRO A 725 10.26 -1.45 19.55
CA PRO A 725 10.79 -2.54 20.41
C PRO A 725 10.83 -4.02 19.96
N TRP A 726 11.97 -4.64 20.33
CA TRP A 726 12.51 -6.02 20.20
C TRP A 726 11.56 -7.20 20.57
N LYS A 727 12.05 -8.26 21.25
CA LYS A 727 11.31 -9.26 22.09
C LYS A 727 10.59 -8.60 23.29
N VAL A 728 9.95 -7.48 22.96
CA VAL A 728 9.67 -6.28 23.75
C VAL A 728 8.48 -5.55 23.10
N LEU A 729 8.27 -5.68 21.77
CA LEU A 729 7.00 -5.40 21.10
C LEU A 729 6.67 -6.38 19.98
N PHE A 730 7.63 -7.12 19.40
CA PHE A 730 7.26 -8.43 18.84
C PHE A 730 6.55 -9.28 19.92
N GLN A 731 6.91 -9.08 21.18
CA GLN A 731 6.14 -9.56 22.33
C GLN A 731 5.81 -8.33 23.19
N PRO A 732 4.63 -7.68 23.05
CA PRO A 732 3.29 -8.21 22.72
C PRO A 732 2.97 -8.92 21.40
N SER A 733 3.28 -8.36 20.22
CA SER A 733 2.66 -8.78 18.95
C SER A 733 3.62 -8.97 17.77
N ILE A 734 3.73 -10.14 17.14
CA ILE A 734 2.80 -11.29 17.09
C ILE A 734 1.34 -10.89 16.86
N LYS A 735 0.92 -10.74 15.60
CA LYS A 735 -0.38 -11.27 15.18
C LYS A 735 -0.45 -11.61 13.69
N LEU A 736 -1.00 -12.77 13.30
CA LEU A 736 -1.39 -13.25 11.95
C LEU A 736 -0.35 -13.95 11.04
N CYS A 737 -0.37 -15.29 10.94
CA CYS A 737 0.28 -16.08 9.87
C CYS A 737 -0.10 -17.55 9.39
N LYS A 738 -1.03 -18.48 9.75
CA LYS A 738 -2.00 -18.84 10.83
C LYS A 738 -3.46 -19.33 10.35
N GLU A 739 -4.41 -18.46 9.96
CA GLU A 739 -5.90 -18.50 9.76
C GLU A 739 -6.48 -18.39 8.34
N GLY A 740 -6.32 -17.25 7.63
CA GLY A 740 -7.22 -16.75 6.57
C GLY A 740 -7.21 -17.45 5.21
N HIS A 741 -7.22 -16.80 4.02
CA HIS A 741 -6.97 -15.37 3.74
C HIS A 741 -7.54 -14.57 2.46
N TRP A 742 -8.15 -15.11 1.39
CA TRP A 742 -9.07 -14.57 0.28
C TRP A 742 -8.48 -13.98 -1.07
N VAL A 743 -8.66 -14.57 -2.28
CA VAL A 743 -7.85 -14.21 -3.51
C VAL A 743 -8.54 -13.35 -4.56
N SER A 744 -7.73 -12.70 -5.39
CA SER A 744 -8.10 -11.66 -6.35
C SER A 744 -7.87 -11.97 -7.85
N LYS A 745 -8.14 -10.98 -8.73
CA LYS A 745 -8.27 -11.10 -10.20
C LYS A 745 -6.99 -11.43 -10.98
N TYR A 746 -6.04 -10.51 -11.10
CA TYR A 746 -4.76 -10.75 -11.79
C TYR A 746 -3.75 -11.37 -10.81
N LEU A 747 -3.96 -11.21 -9.49
CA LEU A 747 -3.45 -12.08 -8.43
C LEU A 747 -3.63 -13.55 -8.80
N ALA A 748 -4.88 -14.03 -8.86
CA ALA A 748 -5.19 -15.39 -9.30
C ALA A 748 -4.54 -15.69 -10.63
N ALA A 749 -4.48 -14.68 -11.52
CA ALA A 749 -3.81 -14.81 -12.79
C ALA A 749 -2.29 -14.99 -12.67
N ALA A 750 -1.61 -14.60 -11.59
CA ALA A 750 -0.19 -14.88 -11.41
C ALA A 750 0.07 -16.38 -11.23
N LEU A 751 -0.83 -17.10 -10.56
CA LEU A 751 -0.78 -18.56 -10.51
C LEU A 751 -1.29 -19.16 -11.80
N LEU A 752 -2.50 -18.79 -12.23
CA LEU A 752 -3.16 -19.35 -13.39
C LEU A 752 -2.31 -19.17 -14.67
N SER A 753 -1.60 -18.04 -14.81
CA SER A 753 -0.69 -17.81 -15.95
C SER A 753 0.52 -18.74 -15.97
N LYS A 754 0.81 -19.44 -14.86
CA LYS A 754 2.01 -20.24 -14.67
C LYS A 754 1.71 -21.69 -14.29
N GLU A 755 0.43 -22.05 -14.15
CA GLU A 755 -0.17 -23.33 -13.70
C GLU A 755 0.56 -24.59 -14.19
N ALA A 756 1.04 -24.59 -15.44
CA ALA A 756 1.75 -25.74 -15.99
C ALA A 756 3.15 -25.89 -15.38
N ALA A 757 4.01 -24.90 -15.62
CA ALA A 757 5.37 -24.87 -15.08
C ALA A 757 5.33 -25.12 -13.56
N ILE A 758 4.37 -24.49 -12.90
CA ILE A 758 3.89 -24.72 -11.53
C ILE A 758 3.78 -26.21 -11.17
N ARG A 759 2.73 -26.91 -11.63
CA ARG A 759 2.28 -28.20 -11.08
C ARG A 759 3.34 -29.30 -11.10
N ASN A 760 4.36 -29.13 -11.92
CA ASN A 760 5.32 -30.15 -12.31
C ASN A 760 6.15 -30.74 -11.18
N GLU A 761 6.38 -32.04 -11.35
CA GLU A 761 6.56 -33.06 -10.31
C GLU A 761 5.47 -32.99 -9.21
N PRO A 762 4.47 -33.91 -9.22
CA PRO A 762 3.29 -33.81 -8.38
C PRO A 762 3.54 -33.78 -6.86
N THR A 763 4.62 -34.38 -6.35
CA THR A 763 4.96 -34.32 -4.91
C THR A 763 5.11 -32.88 -4.40
N MET A 764 5.52 -31.95 -5.26
CA MET A 764 5.70 -30.54 -4.91
C MET A 764 4.40 -29.72 -4.93
N ALA A 765 3.40 -30.23 -5.65
CA ALA A 765 2.04 -29.73 -5.60
C ALA A 765 1.28 -30.35 -4.41
N GLU A 766 1.63 -31.61 -4.03
CA GLU A 766 1.29 -32.28 -2.77
C GLU A 766 1.84 -31.56 -1.53
N ILE A 767 2.85 -30.69 -1.72
CA ILE A 767 2.94 -29.50 -0.88
C ILE A 767 1.99 -28.40 -1.37
N PHE A 768 2.23 -27.59 -2.42
CA PHE A 768 1.30 -26.47 -2.76
C PHE A 768 0.48 -26.66 -4.03
N VAL A 769 -0.84 -26.80 -3.90
CA VAL A 769 -1.91 -27.01 -4.92
C VAL A 769 -3.04 -27.71 -4.14
N LYS A 770 -4.33 -27.50 -4.47
CA LYS A 770 -5.39 -28.21 -3.72
C LYS A 770 -5.33 -29.70 -3.91
N LYS A 771 -5.72 -30.42 -2.86
CA LYS A 771 -6.04 -31.86 -2.91
C LYS A 771 -7.38 -32.14 -3.65
N ASP A 772 -8.11 -31.10 -4.11
CA ASP A 772 -9.13 -31.21 -5.18
C ASP A 772 -8.55 -31.14 -6.62
N GLY A 773 -7.26 -30.79 -6.75
CA GLY A 773 -6.48 -30.79 -7.99
C GLY A 773 -6.79 -29.70 -9.02
N SER A 774 -8.03 -29.22 -9.22
CA SER A 774 -8.38 -28.25 -10.30
C SER A 774 -8.76 -26.87 -9.73
N LEU A 775 -7.97 -25.85 -10.03
CA LEU A 775 -7.59 -24.88 -9.00
C LEU A 775 -8.31 -23.52 -9.07
N TYR A 776 -7.73 -22.49 -9.70
CA TYR A 776 -8.15 -21.08 -9.53
C TYR A 776 -9.36 -20.59 -10.32
N LYS A 777 -10.14 -19.64 -9.78
CA LYS A 777 -9.94 -18.17 -9.93
C LYS A 777 -10.49 -17.46 -8.69
N GLU A 778 -9.95 -16.29 -8.32
CA GLU A 778 -10.55 -15.15 -7.56
C GLU A 778 -11.66 -15.35 -6.47
N GLY A 779 -12.25 -16.51 -6.20
CA GLY A 779 -13.43 -16.65 -5.35
C GLY A 779 -13.58 -18.04 -4.78
N ASP A 780 -12.40 -18.64 -4.61
CA ASP A 780 -12.22 -19.98 -4.16
C ASP A 780 -11.76 -20.26 -2.66
N TYR A 781 -10.46 -20.36 -2.19
CA TYR A 781 -9.80 -20.36 -0.81
C TYR A 781 -8.59 -21.34 -0.40
N MET A 782 -7.70 -21.10 0.61
CA MET A 782 -6.52 -21.96 1.02
C MET A 782 -5.73 -21.80 2.42
N LYS A 783 -4.62 -22.55 2.74
CA LYS A 783 -3.75 -22.45 4.01
C LYS A 783 -2.16 -22.86 4.31
N ARG A 784 -1.06 -22.14 3.90
CA ARG A 784 0.42 -22.40 3.63
C ARG A 784 1.51 -22.40 4.69
N PRO A 785 1.34 -21.81 5.88
CA PRO A 785 2.30 -22.11 6.91
C PRO A 785 3.78 -21.87 6.72
N ALA A 786 4.13 -20.68 6.28
CA ALA A 786 5.43 -20.41 5.72
C ALA A 786 6.60 -19.97 6.63
N LEU A 787 6.52 -19.83 7.99
CA LEU A 787 7.69 -19.47 8.86
C LEU A 787 7.48 -19.30 10.41
N GLY A 788 7.35 -20.34 11.22
CA GLY A 788 7.08 -20.33 12.69
C GLY A 788 8.00 -21.18 13.54
N ASN A 789 8.24 -22.45 13.19
CA ASN A 789 9.49 -23.13 13.61
C ASN A 789 10.75 -22.50 12.94
N THR A 790 10.71 -21.18 12.79
CA THR A 790 11.29 -20.29 11.77
C THR A 790 11.12 -18.84 12.26
N LEU A 791 10.08 -18.08 11.93
CA LEU A 791 9.86 -16.71 12.44
C LEU A 791 9.08 -16.61 13.76
N GLU A 792 8.41 -17.67 14.26
CA GLU A 792 8.15 -17.79 15.73
C GLU A 792 9.44 -18.01 16.54
N LYS A 793 10.56 -18.06 15.83
CA LYS A 793 11.90 -17.88 16.38
C LYS A 793 12.43 -16.51 16.05
N ILE A 794 12.67 -16.16 14.78
CA ILE A 794 13.45 -14.94 14.46
C ILE A 794 12.85 -13.64 15.06
N ALA A 795 11.52 -13.53 15.15
CA ALA A 795 10.79 -12.47 15.88
C ALA A 795 11.20 -12.28 17.33
N ASN A 796 11.36 -13.42 17.98
CA ASN A 796 11.58 -13.58 19.39
C ASN A 796 13.10 -13.58 19.66
N ASN A 797 13.91 -13.92 18.65
CA ASN A 797 15.30 -14.32 18.80
C ASN A 797 16.29 -13.40 18.07
N GLY A 798 15.84 -12.44 17.25
CA GLY A 798 16.72 -11.65 16.42
C GLY A 798 17.17 -12.40 15.16
N VAL A 799 17.89 -11.69 14.28
CA VAL A 799 18.49 -12.17 13.02
C VAL A 799 19.05 -13.57 13.07
N GLY A 800 19.69 -13.86 14.20
CA GLY A 800 20.71 -14.88 14.28
C GLY A 800 20.20 -16.23 13.80
N GLU A 801 18.89 -16.47 13.96
CA GLU A 801 18.18 -17.60 13.40
C GLU A 801 18.55 -17.93 11.94
N MET A 802 18.87 -16.97 11.07
CA MET A 802 19.35 -17.33 9.73
C MET A 802 20.65 -16.68 9.25
N TYR A 803 21.11 -15.54 9.76
CA TYR A 803 22.39 -14.96 9.29
C TYR A 803 23.50 -15.03 10.35
N ASP A 804 23.23 -15.64 11.51
CA ASP A 804 24.25 -15.92 12.54
C ASP A 804 24.20 -17.39 13.01
N GLY A 805 23.87 -18.31 12.09
CA GLY A 805 23.97 -19.75 12.33
C GLY A 805 22.91 -20.37 13.24
N GLY A 806 21.80 -19.67 13.47
CA GLY A 806 20.63 -20.28 14.09
C GLY A 806 19.92 -21.27 13.17
N GLU A 807 18.82 -21.83 13.66
CA GLU A 807 18.22 -23.05 13.11
C GLU A 807 17.68 -22.83 11.68
N ILE A 808 17.35 -21.60 11.36
CA ILE A 808 16.49 -21.24 10.23
C ILE A 808 17.29 -21.05 8.96
N GLY A 809 18.47 -20.47 9.06
CA GLY A 809 19.40 -20.36 7.94
C GLY A 809 20.01 -21.68 7.60
N LYS A 810 20.27 -22.50 8.63
CA LYS A 810 20.69 -23.87 8.46
C LYS A 810 19.64 -24.69 7.72
N MET A 811 18.42 -24.80 8.26
CA MET A 811 17.42 -25.67 7.65
C MET A 811 17.04 -25.20 6.23
N PHE A 812 16.97 -23.88 5.97
CA PHE A 812 16.78 -23.42 4.59
C PHE A 812 17.97 -23.85 3.69
N ALA A 813 19.22 -23.59 4.09
CA ALA A 813 20.37 -23.81 3.20
C ALA A 813 20.53 -25.29 2.87
N GLU A 814 20.32 -26.17 3.86
CA GLU A 814 20.27 -27.62 3.67
C GLU A 814 19.18 -28.02 2.66
N ASP A 815 17.95 -27.58 2.93
CA ASP A 815 16.79 -27.82 2.09
C ASP A 815 17.02 -27.40 0.63
N ILE A 816 17.88 -26.42 0.35
CA ILE A 816 18.15 -26.03 -1.04
C ILE A 816 19.20 -26.86 -1.74
N GLN A 817 20.23 -27.23 -0.99
CA GLN A 817 21.28 -28.08 -1.53
C GLN A 817 20.67 -29.42 -1.94
N GLU A 818 19.64 -29.88 -1.21
CA GLU A 818 18.78 -31.03 -1.58
C GLU A 818 18.09 -30.90 -2.95
N MET A 819 17.84 -29.67 -3.43
CA MET A 819 17.22 -29.41 -4.75
C MET A 819 18.20 -28.86 -5.78
N GLY A 820 19.50 -28.94 -5.49
CA GLY A 820 20.59 -28.64 -6.42
C GLY A 820 21.07 -27.19 -6.40
N GLY A 821 20.70 -26.41 -5.38
CA GLY A 821 21.08 -25.01 -5.27
C GLY A 821 22.42 -24.77 -4.60
N ILE A 822 22.91 -23.54 -4.77
CA ILE A 822 24.31 -23.19 -4.48
C ILE A 822 24.50 -22.21 -3.32
N ILE A 823 23.45 -21.84 -2.58
CA ILE A 823 23.62 -21.09 -1.32
C ILE A 823 24.01 -22.04 -0.20
N THR A 824 24.94 -21.60 0.63
CA THR A 824 25.35 -22.22 1.88
C THR A 824 24.94 -21.38 3.10
N GLU A 825 24.97 -21.98 4.29
CA GLU A 825 24.86 -21.24 5.56
C GLU A 825 25.97 -20.17 5.69
N GLN A 826 27.15 -20.42 5.09
CA GLN A 826 28.26 -19.48 5.10
C GLN A 826 27.97 -18.25 4.24
N ASP A 827 27.28 -18.39 3.11
CA ASP A 827 26.85 -17.27 2.28
C ASP A 827 25.88 -16.35 3.03
N LEU A 828 24.97 -16.90 3.85
CA LEU A 828 24.11 -16.11 4.72
C LEU A 828 24.93 -15.33 5.76
N LYS A 829 25.86 -16.01 6.45
CA LYS A 829 26.72 -15.38 7.47
C LYS A 829 27.60 -14.26 6.90
N THR A 830 28.13 -14.44 5.69
CA THR A 830 28.99 -13.46 5.03
C THR A 830 28.22 -12.36 4.32
N TYR A 831 26.93 -12.54 4.05
CA TYR A 831 26.10 -11.54 3.42
C TYR A 831 26.12 -10.21 4.20
N LYS A 832 26.29 -9.10 3.49
CA LYS A 832 26.39 -7.73 4.02
C LYS A 832 25.70 -6.75 3.08
N VAL A 833 25.55 -5.53 3.60
CA VAL A 833 24.50 -4.58 3.25
C VAL A 833 25.17 -3.21 3.18
N ILE A 834 25.21 -2.64 1.98
CA ILE A 834 26.08 -1.51 1.60
C ILE A 834 25.53 -0.18 2.10
N TRP A 835 26.30 0.50 2.96
CA TRP A 835 26.23 1.95 3.17
C TRP A 835 26.30 2.70 1.84
N ASP A 836 25.39 3.65 1.60
CA ASP A 836 25.74 4.72 0.66
C ASP A 836 25.22 6.08 1.10
N ASP A 837 25.93 6.73 2.02
CA ASP A 837 25.73 8.13 2.41
C ASP A 837 26.16 9.15 1.35
N ILE A 838 27.02 8.80 0.41
CA ILE A 838 27.85 9.80 -0.27
C ILE A 838 27.52 9.94 -1.76
N HIS A 839 27.03 8.88 -2.41
CA HIS A 839 26.90 8.80 -3.88
C HIS A 839 25.45 8.73 -4.37
N HIS A 840 24.49 9.15 -3.56
CA HIS A 840 23.10 9.25 -3.99
C HIS A 840 22.99 10.12 -5.26
N VAL A 841 22.27 9.61 -6.24
CA VAL A 841 22.32 10.15 -7.60
C VAL A 841 21.52 11.46 -7.70
N VAL A 842 22.20 12.50 -8.15
CA VAL A 842 21.72 13.89 -8.20
C VAL A 842 21.38 14.26 -9.63
N ALA A 843 20.44 15.17 -9.81
CA ALA A 843 19.98 15.65 -11.10
C ALA A 843 19.43 17.08 -10.98
N ASN A 844 18.80 17.57 -12.03
CA ASN A 844 18.09 18.84 -12.09
C ASN A 844 16.73 18.61 -12.75
N VAL A 845 16.06 19.70 -13.10
CA VAL A 845 15.32 19.80 -14.36
C VAL A 845 14.99 21.26 -14.59
N THR A 846 13.90 21.70 -14.00
CA THR A 846 13.25 22.98 -14.18
C THR A 846 13.07 23.63 -12.82
N GLY A 847 14.12 24.27 -12.28
CA GLY A 847 15.49 24.21 -12.80
C GLY A 847 16.55 24.93 -11.98
N GLY A 848 17.78 24.41 -12.06
CA GLY A 848 19.04 25.15 -11.98
C GLY A 848 20.13 24.61 -11.05
N TYR A 849 19.91 23.55 -10.27
CA TYR A 849 20.69 23.36 -9.03
C TYR A 849 21.02 21.91 -8.60
N LYS A 850 20.07 21.07 -8.10
CA LYS A 850 20.36 19.71 -7.56
C LYS A 850 19.13 18.75 -7.40
N LEU A 851 19.35 17.50 -6.96
CA LEU A 851 18.40 16.39 -6.71
C LEU A 851 19.13 15.27 -5.95
N TYR A 852 18.49 14.16 -5.54
CA TYR A 852 19.13 13.00 -4.89
C TYR A 852 18.30 11.67 -5.10
N THR A 853 18.91 10.47 -5.30
CA THR A 853 18.31 9.11 -5.52
C THR A 853 19.28 7.92 -5.37
N THR A 854 18.92 6.70 -5.79
CA THR A 854 19.74 5.48 -5.73
C THR A 854 21.01 5.46 -6.62
N PRO A 855 22.16 5.00 -6.08
CA PRO A 855 23.36 4.63 -6.86
C PRO A 855 23.42 3.14 -7.28
N LEU A 856 24.46 2.77 -8.04
CA LEU A 856 24.68 1.42 -8.57
C LEU A 856 24.74 0.32 -7.50
N PRO A 857 24.28 -0.92 -7.77
CA PRO A 857 23.84 -1.47 -9.05
C PRO A 857 22.43 -1.04 -9.47
N SER A 858 21.87 0.00 -8.83
CA SER A 858 20.82 0.75 -9.49
C SER A 858 21.30 1.61 -10.65
N SER A 859 20.79 1.30 -11.84
CA SER A 859 20.64 2.19 -13.00
C SER A 859 19.80 3.45 -12.74
N GLY A 860 19.47 3.79 -11.49
CA GLY A 860 18.92 5.08 -11.05
C GLY A 860 19.77 6.28 -11.44
N ALA A 861 21.01 6.06 -11.90
CA ALA A 861 21.81 7.02 -12.69
C ALA A 861 21.09 7.56 -13.93
N LEU A 862 20.24 6.75 -14.57
CA LEU A 862 19.36 7.21 -15.64
C LEU A 862 18.40 8.32 -15.12
N LEU A 863 18.30 8.56 -13.80
CA LEU A 863 17.62 9.72 -13.17
C LEU A 863 18.09 10.98 -13.85
N ALA A 864 19.35 11.25 -13.57
CA ALA A 864 19.97 12.49 -13.89
C ALA A 864 20.01 12.64 -15.38
N PHE A 865 20.26 11.52 -16.05
CA PHE A 865 20.39 11.55 -17.47
C PHE A 865 19.13 12.07 -18.17
N ILE A 866 18.01 11.33 -18.15
CA ILE A 866 16.85 11.79 -18.91
C ILE A 866 16.27 13.07 -18.31
N LEU A 867 16.43 13.30 -16.99
CA LEU A 867 15.96 14.53 -16.33
C LEU A 867 16.60 15.71 -17.02
N ASN A 868 17.91 15.71 -16.88
CA ASN A 868 18.73 16.77 -17.36
C ASN A 868 18.54 16.87 -18.88
N VAL A 869 18.31 15.77 -19.63
CA VAL A 869 17.99 15.87 -21.06
C VAL A 869 16.70 16.64 -21.33
N MET A 870 15.54 16.15 -20.91
CA MET A 870 14.31 16.82 -21.33
C MET A 870 14.14 18.20 -20.67
N SER A 871 14.85 18.49 -19.57
CA SER A 871 14.74 19.71 -18.75
C SER A 871 14.57 21.03 -19.52
N ASP A 872 15.20 21.12 -20.69
CA ASP A 872 15.31 22.33 -21.50
C ASP A 872 14.62 22.20 -22.89
N LEU A 873 13.91 21.10 -23.17
CA LEU A 873 13.34 20.81 -24.48
C LEU A 873 11.96 21.46 -24.77
N TYR A 874 11.87 22.79 -24.81
CA TYR A 874 10.70 23.66 -25.13
C TYR A 874 9.60 23.09 -26.07
N THR A 875 8.36 22.85 -25.58
CA THR A 875 7.09 23.10 -26.31
C THR A 875 5.78 22.81 -25.52
N THR A 876 4.70 23.50 -25.90
CA THR A 876 3.31 23.12 -25.63
C THR A 876 2.74 22.20 -26.73
N ASN A 877 3.50 21.73 -27.71
CA ASN A 877 2.91 21.10 -28.89
C ASN A 877 2.27 19.73 -28.59
N GLN A 878 1.12 19.53 -29.25
CA GLN A 878 0.26 18.36 -29.18
C GLN A 878 0.93 16.98 -29.27
N GLU A 879 2.11 16.89 -29.90
CA GLU A 879 2.62 15.66 -30.52
C GLU A 879 4.15 15.59 -30.55
N ILE A 880 4.81 16.67 -31.02
CA ILE A 880 6.28 16.86 -30.97
C ILE A 880 6.80 16.52 -29.58
N TYR A 881 6.01 16.91 -28.58
CA TYR A 881 6.43 16.70 -27.22
C TYR A 881 6.47 15.21 -26.88
N TRP A 882 5.37 14.47 -27.05
CA TRP A 882 5.36 13.03 -26.78
C TRP A 882 6.35 12.24 -27.71
N GLN A 883 6.95 12.89 -28.73
CA GLN A 883 8.04 12.38 -29.60
C GLN A 883 9.47 12.57 -29.03
N ARG A 884 9.91 13.80 -28.71
CA ARG A 884 11.28 14.11 -28.20
C ARG A 884 11.68 13.27 -26.99
N VAL A 885 10.63 13.08 -26.21
CA VAL A 885 10.39 12.03 -25.27
C VAL A 885 11.01 10.71 -25.76
N ILE A 886 10.33 9.90 -26.58
CA ILE A 886 10.72 8.51 -26.87
C ILE A 886 12.20 8.37 -27.26
N GLU A 887 12.73 9.34 -28.00
CA GLU A 887 14.14 9.43 -28.40
C GLU A 887 15.12 9.48 -27.22
N THR A 888 14.83 10.24 -26.17
CA THR A 888 15.71 10.39 -25.01
C THR A 888 15.93 9.09 -24.25
N PHE A 889 14.99 8.16 -24.37
CA PHE A 889 14.96 6.97 -23.52
C PHE A 889 15.60 5.82 -24.27
N LYS A 890 15.45 5.80 -25.59
CA LYS A 890 16.37 5.10 -26.48
C LYS A 890 17.82 5.46 -26.13
N HIS A 891 18.17 6.75 -25.98
CA HIS A 891 19.50 7.16 -25.49
C HIS A 891 19.83 6.62 -24.09
N ALA A 892 18.89 6.67 -23.14
CA ALA A 892 19.13 6.22 -21.77
C ALA A 892 19.37 4.72 -21.65
N TYR A 893 18.50 3.91 -22.26
CA TYR A 893 18.65 2.46 -22.32
C TYR A 893 19.90 2.03 -23.07
N GLY A 894 20.32 2.79 -24.07
CA GLY A 894 21.61 2.57 -24.70
C GLY A 894 22.77 2.66 -23.72
N GLN A 895 22.71 3.54 -22.72
CA GLN A 895 23.72 3.62 -21.66
C GLN A 895 23.52 2.56 -20.56
N ARG A 896 22.28 2.14 -20.26
CA ARG A 896 21.96 1.08 -19.27
C ARG A 896 22.77 -0.20 -19.53
N THR A 897 23.10 -0.49 -20.78
CA THR A 897 23.84 -1.68 -21.19
C THR A 897 25.28 -1.75 -20.66
N ASN A 898 25.83 -0.65 -20.13
CA ASN A 898 27.20 -0.56 -19.62
C ASN A 898 27.27 -0.43 -18.08
N LEU A 899 26.15 -0.63 -17.38
CA LEU A 899 26.04 -0.52 -15.92
C LEU A 899 26.02 -1.90 -15.22
N GLY A 900 26.46 -1.92 -13.96
CA GLY A 900 26.50 -3.12 -13.10
C GLY A 900 26.88 -2.75 -11.66
N ASP A 901 27.16 -3.76 -10.83
CA ASP A 901 27.67 -3.58 -9.46
C ASP A 901 29.12 -3.08 -9.45
N LEU A 902 29.24 -1.76 -9.30
CA LEU A 902 30.48 -1.00 -9.26
C LEU A 902 31.46 -1.51 -8.20
N GLU A 903 30.99 -1.95 -7.02
CA GLU A 903 31.89 -2.33 -5.94
C GLU A 903 32.54 -3.71 -6.12
N LYS A 904 31.95 -4.60 -6.93
CA LYS A 904 32.40 -6.01 -7.02
C LYS A 904 32.93 -6.39 -8.39
N ASP A 905 32.62 -5.63 -9.44
CA ASP A 905 33.18 -5.88 -10.77
C ASP A 905 34.47 -5.09 -11.02
N THR A 906 35.59 -5.61 -10.50
CA THR A 906 36.92 -5.00 -10.70
C THR A 906 37.42 -5.03 -12.14
N GLU A 907 36.78 -5.78 -13.05
CA GLU A 907 37.18 -5.83 -14.48
C GLU A 907 36.47 -4.74 -15.30
N MET A 908 35.21 -4.43 -14.93
CA MET A 908 34.37 -3.43 -15.60
C MET A 908 34.26 -2.13 -14.79
N TYR A 909 34.99 -1.99 -13.68
CA TYR A 909 34.91 -0.86 -12.75
C TYR A 909 34.96 0.50 -13.46
N ASP A 910 35.99 0.73 -14.28
CA ASP A 910 36.18 2.01 -14.98
C ASP A 910 35.01 2.29 -15.93
N THR A 911 34.59 1.33 -16.76
CA THR A 911 33.44 1.50 -17.67
C THR A 911 32.14 1.78 -16.94
N ILE A 912 31.89 1.08 -15.82
CA ILE A 912 30.70 1.27 -14.98
C ILE A 912 30.73 2.66 -14.32
N LYS A 913 31.90 3.06 -13.79
CA LYS A 913 32.15 4.36 -13.14
C LYS A 913 32.00 5.51 -14.12
N GLU A 914 32.65 5.44 -15.28
CA GLU A 914 32.56 6.44 -16.35
C GLU A 914 31.14 6.58 -16.88
N THR A 915 30.43 5.47 -17.11
CA THR A 915 29.03 5.50 -17.57
C THR A 915 28.13 6.14 -16.52
N PHE A 916 28.32 5.81 -15.24
CA PHE A 916 27.59 6.42 -14.11
C PHE A 916 27.84 7.94 -14.03
N ASP A 917 29.10 8.36 -13.99
CA ASP A 917 29.50 9.77 -13.91
C ASP A 917 28.97 10.57 -15.12
N LYS A 918 29.03 9.98 -16.31
CA LYS A 918 28.50 10.53 -17.56
C LYS A 918 26.98 10.74 -17.48
N LEU A 919 26.24 9.74 -17.02
CA LEU A 919 24.78 9.81 -16.88
C LEU A 919 24.32 10.90 -15.90
N ILE A 920 25.08 11.14 -14.84
CA ILE A 920 24.78 12.19 -13.86
C ILE A 920 25.29 13.58 -14.24
N SER A 921 26.05 13.69 -15.33
CA SER A 921 26.62 14.95 -15.80
C SER A 921 25.59 15.82 -16.56
N GLN A 922 25.65 17.14 -16.33
CA GLN A 922 24.88 18.11 -17.11
C GLN A 922 25.42 18.24 -18.55
N GLU A 923 26.71 18.01 -18.77
CA GLU A 923 27.35 18.07 -20.08
C GLU A 923 26.78 17.03 -21.04
N PHE A 924 26.75 15.76 -20.65
CA PHE A 924 26.20 14.69 -21.49
C PHE A 924 24.70 14.87 -21.77
N ALA A 925 23.95 15.37 -20.79
CA ALA A 925 22.56 15.72 -20.99
C ALA A 925 22.38 16.82 -22.06
N ASN A 926 23.20 17.88 -22.00
CA ASN A 926 23.20 18.95 -22.99
C ASN A 926 23.56 18.45 -24.40
N ASP A 927 24.43 17.45 -24.51
CA ASP A 927 24.80 16.85 -25.79
C ASP A 927 23.68 16.00 -26.38
N VAL A 928 23.02 15.16 -25.58
CA VAL A 928 21.90 14.34 -26.09
C VAL A 928 20.71 15.19 -26.52
N ARG A 929 20.46 16.35 -25.90
CA ARG A 929 19.46 17.31 -26.40
C ARG A 929 19.69 17.74 -27.86
N LYS A 930 20.93 17.74 -28.35
CA LYS A 930 21.27 18.11 -29.74
C LYS A 930 21.02 16.97 -30.74
N LEU A 931 20.81 15.74 -30.24
CA LEU A 931 20.54 14.53 -31.02
C LEU A 931 19.04 14.21 -31.15
N ILE A 932 18.18 14.97 -30.48
CA ILE A 932 16.74 14.72 -30.49
C ILE A 932 16.07 15.56 -31.57
N HIS A 933 15.27 14.91 -32.42
CA HIS A 933 14.60 15.53 -33.55
C HIS A 933 13.07 15.42 -33.44
N ASP A 934 12.40 16.53 -33.76
CA ASP A 934 10.94 16.66 -33.64
C ASP A 934 10.17 15.82 -34.67
N GLU A 935 10.74 15.63 -35.85
CA GLU A 935 10.03 15.05 -37.01
C GLU A 935 10.60 13.70 -37.49
N THR A 936 11.57 13.11 -36.76
CA THR A 936 12.18 11.83 -37.15
C THR A 936 12.72 11.02 -35.97
N THR A 937 12.94 9.73 -36.21
CA THR A 937 13.47 8.72 -35.29
C THR A 937 14.44 7.81 -36.05
N PHE A 938 15.40 7.19 -35.37
CA PHE A 938 16.34 6.25 -35.98
C PHE A 938 16.14 4.83 -35.43
N ASP A 939 16.31 3.82 -36.30
CA ASP A 939 16.26 2.40 -35.93
C ASP A 939 17.64 1.81 -35.57
N ASP A 940 18.72 2.59 -35.75
CA ASP A 940 20.07 2.19 -35.40
C ASP A 940 20.32 2.33 -33.90
N MET A 941 20.48 1.22 -33.18
CA MET A 941 20.74 1.21 -31.74
C MET A 941 22.07 1.88 -31.37
N SER A 942 23.05 1.93 -32.29
CA SER A 942 24.36 2.56 -32.05
C SER A 942 24.27 4.09 -32.01
N TYR A 943 23.29 4.68 -32.70
CA TYR A 943 22.96 6.11 -32.59
C TYR A 943 22.64 6.52 -31.15
N TYR A 944 21.97 5.62 -30.42
CA TYR A 944 21.60 5.80 -29.02
C TYR A 944 22.73 5.41 -28.04
N GLY A 945 23.92 5.12 -28.57
CA GLY A 945 25.14 4.83 -27.81
C GLY A 945 25.17 3.44 -27.18
N ALA A 946 24.47 2.47 -27.77
CA ALA A 946 24.32 1.10 -27.28
C ALA A 946 25.16 0.08 -28.06
N ASN A 947 25.64 -0.96 -27.36
CA ASN A 947 26.38 -2.09 -27.96
C ASN A 947 25.90 -3.48 -27.49
N PHE A 948 25.04 -3.56 -26.45
CA PHE A 948 24.67 -4.81 -25.77
C PHE A 948 23.17 -4.89 -25.43
N THR A 949 22.69 -6.04 -24.93
CA THR A 949 21.27 -6.30 -24.60
C THR A 949 20.93 -6.14 -23.11
N ILE A 950 19.62 -6.26 -22.84
CA ILE A 950 18.94 -6.18 -21.55
C ILE A 950 17.93 -7.35 -21.48
N GLU A 951 17.74 -7.96 -20.30
CA GLU A 951 16.86 -9.15 -20.06
C GLU A 951 15.38 -8.78 -19.74
N GLU A 952 14.42 -9.73 -19.47
CA GLU A 952 12.93 -9.53 -19.68
C GLU A 952 11.87 -10.12 -18.66
N ASP A 953 11.08 -9.26 -17.93
CA ASP A 953 9.71 -9.38 -17.28
C ASP A 953 9.26 -8.19 -16.32
N HIS A 954 8.43 -8.27 -15.25
CA HIS A 954 7.85 -7.02 -14.62
C HIS A 954 7.49 -6.94 -13.11
N GLY A 955 7.38 -5.69 -12.57
CA GLY A 955 6.41 -5.41 -11.48
C GLY A 955 6.68 -4.61 -10.15
N THR A 956 7.61 -3.68 -9.93
CA THR A 956 7.87 -3.00 -8.63
C THR A 956 6.68 -2.49 -7.76
N ALA A 957 7.02 -2.18 -6.51
CA ALA A 957 6.19 -1.63 -5.43
C ALA A 957 7.04 -0.82 -4.46
N ASN A 958 6.57 0.30 -3.87
CA ASN A 958 7.43 1.50 -4.06
C ASN A 958 7.05 2.81 -3.24
N MET A 959 7.88 3.48 -2.35
CA MET A 959 7.45 4.72 -1.54
C MET A 959 8.42 5.42 -0.47
N ALA A 960 8.37 6.73 -0.01
CA ALA A 960 9.19 7.30 1.16
C ALA A 960 8.75 8.63 1.93
N VAL A 961 9.08 8.90 3.25
CA VAL A 961 8.34 9.84 4.24
C VAL A 961 9.00 11.06 4.96
N LEU A 962 8.25 11.71 5.90
CA LEU A 962 8.56 12.77 6.92
C LEU A 962 7.42 12.93 8.02
N ALA A 963 7.35 14.03 8.82
CA ALA A 963 6.27 14.40 9.77
C ALA A 963 5.97 15.93 9.79
N GLU A 964 6.52 16.74 10.71
CA GLU A 964 7.49 17.76 10.24
C GLU A 964 8.80 17.09 9.94
N ASN A 965 8.98 15.94 10.59
CA ASN A 965 10.24 15.56 11.16
C ASN A 965 11.24 15.47 10.04
N GLY A 966 10.93 14.68 9.03
CA GLY A 966 11.82 14.41 7.94
C GLY A 966 12.11 12.95 7.96
N ASP A 967 12.67 12.54 9.09
CA ASP A 967 13.05 11.19 9.46
C ASP A 967 12.25 10.18 8.61
N ALA A 968 12.90 9.60 7.58
CA ALA A 968 12.31 8.97 6.38
C ALA A 968 12.73 7.48 6.23
N ILE A 969 12.16 6.67 5.33
CA ILE A 969 12.64 5.29 5.03
C ILE A 969 12.24 4.81 3.61
N THR A 970 13.05 4.00 2.89
CA THR A 970 12.66 3.21 1.67
C THR A 970 13.80 2.45 0.92
N ILE A 971 13.50 1.35 0.20
CA ILE A 971 14.43 0.40 -0.51
C ILE A 971 13.72 -0.51 -1.59
N THR A 972 14.26 -1.17 -2.66
CA THR A 972 13.50 -1.88 -3.79
C THR A 972 14.00 -3.26 -4.37
N SER A 973 13.21 -4.28 -4.88
CA SER A 973 13.75 -5.61 -5.43
C SER A 973 13.10 -6.55 -6.55
N THR A 974 13.74 -7.30 -7.56
CA THR A 974 13.23 -8.16 -8.79
C THR A 974 13.48 -9.72 -8.97
N VAL A 975 12.61 -10.56 -9.60
CA VAL A 975 12.86 -12.02 -10.01
C VAL A 975 11.98 -12.58 -11.15
N ASN A 976 12.52 -13.16 -12.24
CA ASN A 976 11.87 -13.33 -13.56
C ASN A 976 10.32 -13.29 -13.63
N SER A 977 9.64 -14.42 -13.85
CA SER A 977 8.21 -14.39 -14.20
C SER A 977 7.51 -15.65 -13.75
N TYR A 978 6.51 -15.46 -12.91
CA TYR A 978 6.06 -16.33 -11.83
C TYR A 978 6.17 -17.87 -12.07
N PHE A 979 6.59 -18.63 -11.06
CA PHE A 979 6.62 -20.10 -10.86
C PHE A 979 7.11 -21.12 -11.96
N GLY A 980 7.87 -22.16 -11.54
CA GLY A 980 7.71 -23.52 -12.10
C GLY A 980 8.96 -24.35 -12.51
N SER A 981 9.64 -25.03 -11.58
CA SER A 981 10.90 -25.79 -11.88
C SER A 981 11.23 -27.10 -11.11
N LYS A 982 10.22 -27.92 -10.82
CA LYS A 982 10.29 -29.40 -10.91
C LYS A 982 11.08 -30.29 -9.88
N VAL A 983 11.40 -29.89 -8.64
CA VAL A 983 11.96 -30.78 -7.55
C VAL A 983 11.40 -30.50 -6.11
N ARG A 984 11.49 -31.43 -5.13
CA ARG A 984 11.02 -31.25 -3.71
C ARG A 984 11.97 -31.73 -2.59
N SER A 985 12.01 -31.00 -1.46
CA SER A 985 12.22 -31.54 -0.09
C SER A 985 11.06 -31.14 0.86
N ARG A 986 11.18 -30.71 2.15
CA ARG A 986 9.94 -30.39 2.94
C ARG A 986 9.89 -29.50 4.25
N ARG A 987 10.88 -28.75 4.75
CA ARG A 987 10.78 -28.10 6.11
C ARG A 987 10.53 -26.60 6.15
N THR A 988 11.46 -25.88 5.52
CA THR A 988 11.72 -24.52 5.90
C THR A 988 11.25 -23.48 4.89
N GLY A 989 10.73 -23.80 3.62
CA GLY A 989 10.01 -23.31 2.32
C GLY A 989 10.19 -22.31 1.01
N ILE A 990 11.26 -21.54 0.63
CA ILE A 990 11.60 -20.70 -0.61
C ILE A 990 11.55 -21.38 -2.02
N ILE A 991 12.00 -20.67 -3.08
CA ILE A 991 12.63 -21.12 -4.37
C ILE A 991 13.93 -20.37 -4.71
N LEU A 992 15.03 -21.08 -5.03
CA LEU A 992 16.36 -20.53 -5.39
C LEU A 992 16.57 -20.45 -6.90
N ASN A 993 15.59 -20.05 -7.70
CA ASN A 993 15.19 -18.63 -7.89
C ASN A 993 14.76 -18.49 -9.38
N ASP A 994 14.57 -17.25 -9.87
CA ASP A 994 15.00 -16.69 -11.16
C ASP A 994 15.54 -15.23 -10.94
N GLU A 995 16.64 -15.01 -10.20
CA GLU A 995 17.24 -13.66 -9.92
C GLU A 995 18.63 -13.54 -10.49
N MET A 996 19.40 -14.62 -10.46
CA MET A 996 20.59 -14.73 -11.28
C MET A 996 20.27 -14.66 -12.79
N ASP A 997 18.97 -14.71 -13.15
CA ASP A 997 18.38 -14.35 -14.44
C ASP A 997 18.61 -12.88 -14.82
N ASP A 998 18.68 -12.00 -13.83
CA ASP A 998 18.87 -10.56 -13.99
C ASP A 998 20.35 -10.20 -14.24
N PHE A 999 21.27 -11.18 -14.19
CA PHE A 999 22.63 -11.10 -14.73
C PHE A 999 22.65 -11.51 -16.21
N SER A 1000 23.44 -10.79 -17.01
CA SER A 1000 23.73 -11.17 -18.39
C SER A 1000 24.55 -12.47 -18.46
N THR A 1001 24.19 -13.34 -19.41
CA THR A 1001 24.90 -14.61 -19.66
C THR A 1001 25.83 -14.49 -20.88
N PRO A 1002 27.14 -14.80 -20.75
CA PRO A 1002 28.10 -14.70 -21.85
C PRO A 1002 27.71 -15.54 -23.08
N GLY A 1003 27.84 -14.95 -24.27
CA GLY A 1003 27.54 -15.64 -25.53
C GLY A 1003 26.06 -15.71 -25.89
N VAL A 1004 25.15 -15.21 -25.05
CA VAL A 1004 23.76 -14.94 -25.44
C VAL A 1004 23.75 -13.73 -26.40
N ILE A 1005 23.01 -13.89 -27.49
CA ILE A 1005 22.71 -12.86 -28.49
C ILE A 1005 21.19 -12.87 -28.66
N ASN A 1006 20.53 -11.71 -28.57
CA ASN A 1006 19.07 -11.66 -28.71
C ASN A 1006 18.62 -11.87 -30.16
N SER A 1007 17.31 -11.95 -30.38
CA SER A 1007 16.68 -12.09 -31.71
C SER A 1007 16.98 -10.95 -32.69
N TYR A 1008 17.67 -9.89 -32.26
CA TYR A 1008 18.05 -8.71 -33.06
C TYR A 1008 19.57 -8.63 -33.30
N GLY A 1009 20.34 -9.67 -32.94
CA GLY A 1009 21.77 -9.77 -33.22
C GLY A 1009 22.68 -9.05 -32.24
N VAL A 1010 22.15 -8.55 -31.11
CA VAL A 1010 22.90 -7.78 -30.12
C VAL A 1010 23.35 -8.71 -28.97
N PRO A 1011 24.62 -8.65 -28.49
CA PRO A 1011 25.15 -9.53 -27.44
C PRO A 1011 24.87 -9.07 -26.00
N ALA A 1012 24.92 -9.99 -25.03
CA ALA A 1012 24.67 -9.70 -23.61
C ALA A 1012 25.75 -8.82 -22.93
N SER A 1013 25.34 -8.01 -21.94
CA SER A 1013 26.20 -6.99 -21.29
C SER A 1013 27.33 -7.58 -20.42
N PRO A 1014 28.61 -7.27 -20.70
CA PRO A 1014 29.72 -7.68 -19.84
C PRO A 1014 29.73 -7.04 -18.45
N ALA A 1015 29.25 -5.78 -18.35
CA ALA A 1015 29.17 -5.04 -17.08
C ALA A 1015 28.30 -5.77 -16.04
N ASN A 1016 27.34 -6.58 -16.52
CA ASN A 1016 26.38 -7.32 -15.70
C ASN A 1016 26.57 -8.85 -15.77
N TYR A 1017 27.79 -9.36 -15.98
CA TYR A 1017 28.08 -10.80 -15.84
C TYR A 1017 28.17 -11.25 -14.37
N ILE A 1018 27.81 -12.51 -14.09
CA ILE A 1018 27.82 -13.13 -12.75
C ILE A 1018 29.24 -13.25 -12.18
N LYS A 1019 29.43 -12.83 -10.92
CA LYS A 1019 30.65 -13.06 -10.12
C LYS A 1019 30.26 -13.33 -8.65
N PRO A 1020 31.00 -14.18 -7.90
CA PRO A 1020 30.75 -14.38 -6.46
C PRO A 1020 30.65 -13.04 -5.71
N GLY A 1021 29.65 -12.87 -4.84
CA GLY A 1021 29.47 -11.64 -4.06
C GLY A 1021 28.83 -10.47 -4.82
N LYS A 1022 28.76 -10.51 -6.17
CA LYS A 1022 28.25 -9.44 -7.03
C LYS A 1022 26.72 -9.40 -7.09
N ARG A 1023 26.17 -8.25 -7.48
CA ARG A 1023 24.74 -7.87 -7.51
C ARG A 1023 24.23 -7.49 -8.95
N PRO A 1024 23.01 -7.91 -9.40
CA PRO A 1024 22.43 -7.57 -10.74
C PRO A 1024 21.46 -6.33 -10.88
N MET A 1025 20.40 -6.31 -11.76
CA MET A 1025 19.72 -5.14 -12.46
C MET A 1025 18.18 -4.76 -12.17
N SER A 1026 17.31 -4.30 -13.14
CA SER A 1026 16.53 -3.00 -13.08
C SER A 1026 14.93 -2.81 -13.21
N SER A 1027 13.97 -2.60 -12.23
CA SER A 1027 13.48 -1.43 -11.32
C SER A 1027 13.54 -1.21 -9.60
N MET A 1028 14.39 -0.64 -8.58
CA MET A 1028 15.56 0.41 -8.12
C MET A 1028 16.20 1.90 -8.64
N CYS A 1029 16.05 2.95 -9.59
CA CYS A 1029 15.12 3.71 -10.63
C CYS A 1029 13.73 4.70 -10.35
N PRO A 1030 13.21 5.43 -9.21
CA PRO A 1030 13.04 6.94 -8.83
C PRO A 1030 13.51 7.71 -7.50
N ALA A 1031 13.69 9.06 -7.61
CA ALA A 1031 14.33 10.14 -6.75
C ALA A 1031 13.52 11.21 -5.90
N ILE A 1032 13.95 12.52 -5.86
CA ILE A 1032 13.42 13.72 -5.08
C ILE A 1032 12.97 15.06 -5.76
N ILE A 1033 13.85 15.91 -6.33
CA ILE A 1033 14.13 17.38 -6.13
C ILE A 1033 13.76 18.04 -4.79
N LEU A 1034 14.27 19.26 -4.60
CA LEU A 1034 14.03 20.15 -3.47
C LEU A 1034 13.67 21.58 -3.99
N ASP A 1035 12.40 21.96 -4.07
CA ASP A 1035 11.95 23.17 -4.81
C ASP A 1035 12.52 24.47 -4.24
N LYS A 1036 12.86 24.49 -2.94
CA LYS A 1036 14.04 25.19 -2.38
C LYS A 1036 14.24 25.02 -0.87
N GLU A 1037 13.24 24.61 -0.12
CA GLU A 1037 13.20 24.89 1.32
C GLU A 1037 13.43 23.67 2.22
N GLY A 1038 13.52 22.45 1.67
CA GLY A 1038 13.74 21.22 2.46
C GLY A 1038 12.58 20.77 3.34
N ASN A 1039 11.77 21.74 3.77
CA ASN A 1039 10.48 21.99 3.12
C ASN A 1039 10.59 21.79 1.58
N VAL A 1040 10.87 20.55 1.16
CA VAL A 1040 11.45 20.07 -0.10
C VAL A 1040 10.56 20.23 -1.33
N LYS A 1041 9.25 20.41 -1.14
CA LYS A 1041 8.18 20.22 -2.12
C LYS A 1041 8.14 18.86 -2.86
N MET A 1042 9.16 17.99 -2.84
CA MET A 1042 9.24 16.94 -3.87
C MET A 1042 10.02 15.66 -3.46
N LEU A 1043 9.43 14.52 -3.85
CA LEU A 1043 9.80 13.10 -4.00
C LEU A 1043 8.43 12.47 -4.41
N VAL A 1044 8.36 11.57 -5.41
CA VAL A 1044 7.31 11.62 -6.48
C VAL A 1044 6.61 10.21 -6.92
N GLY A 1045 7.05 9.25 -7.80
CA GLY A 1045 6.48 7.96 -8.33
C GLY A 1045 7.32 6.88 -9.11
N ALA A 1046 6.84 5.64 -9.35
CA ALA A 1046 7.44 4.52 -10.16
C ALA A 1046 6.65 3.18 -10.11
N ALA A 1047 7.24 1.96 -10.23
CA ALA A 1047 6.45 0.72 -10.11
C ALA A 1047 6.84 -0.62 -10.83
N GLY A 1048 7.96 -0.86 -11.57
CA GLY A 1048 8.23 -2.13 -12.32
C GLY A 1048 8.86 -2.25 -13.72
N GLY A 1049 9.22 -3.49 -14.07
CA GLY A 1049 9.83 -3.91 -15.35
C GLY A 1049 11.24 -3.39 -15.55
N THR A 1050 11.80 -3.55 -16.74
CA THR A 1050 12.63 -2.49 -17.34
C THR A 1050 11.72 -1.33 -17.65
N LYS A 1051 10.51 -1.66 -18.12
CA LYS A 1051 9.46 -0.81 -18.65
C LYS A 1051 8.88 0.04 -17.51
N ILE A 1052 9.72 0.92 -16.96
CA ILE A 1052 9.67 1.59 -15.65
C ILE A 1052 9.29 3.06 -15.69
N THR A 1053 9.48 3.68 -16.84
CA THR A 1053 8.95 5.01 -17.08
C THR A 1053 7.81 5.00 -18.08
N THR A 1054 7.94 5.74 -19.18
CA THR A 1054 7.02 6.78 -19.64
C THR A 1054 6.44 7.61 -18.51
N SER A 1055 5.61 6.90 -17.79
CA SER A 1055 4.98 7.09 -16.51
C SER A 1055 5.79 7.84 -15.43
N ILE A 1056 7.00 7.42 -15.04
CA ILE A 1056 8.01 8.13 -14.20
C ILE A 1056 8.36 9.55 -14.71
N ALA A 1057 7.80 10.03 -15.82
CA ALA A 1057 7.89 11.42 -16.22
C ALA A 1057 6.54 12.14 -16.39
N THR A 1058 5.75 11.85 -17.41
CA THR A 1058 5.33 12.94 -18.30
C THR A 1058 5.42 14.40 -17.81
N ALA A 1059 4.36 14.96 -17.23
CA ALA A 1059 4.24 16.36 -16.83
C ALA A 1059 5.02 16.72 -15.56
N ILE A 1060 6.10 16.00 -15.31
CA ILE A 1060 7.28 16.40 -14.53
C ILE A 1060 7.77 17.81 -14.90
N MET A 1061 7.43 18.30 -16.10
CA MET A 1061 7.60 19.69 -16.50
C MET A 1061 6.44 20.29 -17.32
N LYS A 1062 5.68 19.53 -18.13
CA LYS A 1062 4.36 19.98 -18.68
C LYS A 1062 3.38 20.41 -17.58
N TYR A 1063 3.82 20.29 -16.33
CA TYR A 1063 3.74 21.19 -15.18
C TYR A 1063 3.05 22.57 -15.30
N LEU A 1064 3.45 23.63 -14.57
CA LEU A 1064 2.57 24.80 -14.24
C LEU A 1064 2.02 25.78 -15.33
N ILE A 1065 1.84 25.33 -16.57
CA ILE A 1065 1.77 26.17 -17.78
C ILE A 1065 0.35 26.34 -18.39
N PHE A 1066 -0.65 25.57 -17.96
CA PHE A 1066 -2.03 25.60 -18.51
C PHE A 1066 -3.17 25.19 -17.54
N ASN A 1067 -2.91 24.94 -16.24
CA ASN A 1067 -3.75 24.46 -15.08
C ASN A 1067 -4.45 23.12 -15.39
N GLU A 1068 -4.50 22.67 -16.64
CA GLU A 1068 -5.07 21.41 -17.08
C GLU A 1068 -4.48 20.18 -16.34
N THR A 1069 -5.32 19.15 -16.26
CA THR A 1069 -5.83 18.75 -14.94
C THR A 1069 -4.97 17.89 -14.01
N MET A 1070 -5.39 17.96 -12.74
CA MET A 1070 -5.36 16.88 -11.76
C MET A 1070 -6.46 15.84 -11.93
N HIS A 1071 -6.50 15.31 -13.12
CA HIS A 1071 -7.10 14.03 -13.38
C HIS A 1071 -6.48 13.25 -14.52
N GLN A 1072 -5.91 13.88 -15.56
CA GLN A 1072 -5.10 13.10 -16.50
C GLN A 1072 -3.83 13.77 -17.06
N SER A 1073 -3.22 14.81 -16.49
CA SER A 1073 -1.90 15.25 -17.06
C SER A 1073 -0.75 14.41 -16.51
N ILE A 1074 -1.06 13.45 -15.63
CA ILE A 1074 -0.24 12.26 -15.48
C ILE A 1074 -0.46 11.27 -16.64
N ASN A 1075 -1.21 11.65 -17.70
CA ASN A 1075 -2.14 10.70 -18.32
C ASN A 1075 -2.74 10.98 -19.74
N ASP A 1076 -2.48 12.03 -20.51
CA ASP A 1076 -2.83 12.10 -21.97
C ASP A 1076 -2.00 11.13 -22.91
N GLY A 1077 -1.83 9.84 -22.62
CA GLY A 1077 -0.92 8.88 -23.31
C GLY A 1077 -1.33 7.39 -23.30
N ARG A 1078 -0.49 6.36 -23.15
CA ARG A 1078 0.96 6.29 -23.00
C ARG A 1078 1.62 5.26 -23.91
N LEU A 1079 2.94 5.29 -23.85
CA LEU A 1079 3.92 4.67 -24.72
C LEU A 1079 4.92 3.84 -23.87
N HIS A 1080 5.98 3.29 -24.47
CA HIS A 1080 7.15 2.71 -23.80
C HIS A 1080 8.26 2.52 -24.85
N HIS A 1081 9.54 2.73 -24.53
CA HIS A 1081 10.64 2.27 -25.38
C HIS A 1081 11.91 1.91 -24.56
N GLN A 1082 12.39 0.67 -24.69
CA GLN A 1082 13.60 0.15 -24.01
C GLN A 1082 14.82 -0.08 -24.93
N LEU A 1083 14.82 0.62 -26.06
CA LEU A 1083 15.72 0.46 -27.21
C LEU A 1083 15.56 -0.84 -27.99
N ALA A 1084 15.49 -2.01 -27.34
CA ALA A 1084 15.29 -3.30 -27.99
C ALA A 1084 14.07 -4.06 -27.42
N PRO A 1085 13.02 -4.39 -28.20
CA PRO A 1085 12.85 -4.12 -29.63
C PRO A 1085 12.72 -2.63 -29.97
N MET A 1086 13.05 -2.30 -31.22
CA MET A 1086 12.78 -0.99 -31.84
C MET A 1086 11.29 -0.83 -32.12
N ARG A 1087 10.50 -0.60 -31.07
CA ARG A 1087 9.07 -0.27 -31.15
C ARG A 1087 8.63 0.47 -29.90
N ILE A 1088 7.61 1.30 -30.07
CA ILE A 1088 6.85 1.85 -28.96
C ILE A 1088 5.79 0.84 -28.51
N ASP A 1089 5.82 0.39 -27.27
CA ASP A 1089 4.68 -0.31 -26.65
C ASP A 1089 3.72 0.72 -26.04
N ALA A 1090 2.57 0.93 -26.69
CA ALA A 1090 1.52 1.88 -26.30
C ALA A 1090 0.22 1.14 -25.91
N GLU A 1091 -0.86 1.82 -25.53
CA GLU A 1091 -2.21 1.22 -25.39
C GLU A 1091 -3.23 2.02 -26.18
N ILE A 1092 -4.48 1.64 -25.97
CA ILE A 1092 -5.58 2.10 -26.78
C ILE A 1092 -5.99 3.54 -26.43
N GLU A 1093 -5.53 4.06 -25.31
CA GLU A 1093 -5.99 5.32 -24.75
C GLU A 1093 -5.13 6.51 -25.07
N VAL A 1094 -3.93 6.33 -25.66
CA VAL A 1094 -3.14 7.46 -26.16
C VAL A 1094 -4.06 8.21 -27.10
N PRO A 1095 -4.51 9.42 -26.76
CA PRO A 1095 -5.52 10.05 -27.58
C PRO A 1095 -4.92 10.29 -28.96
N ILE A 1096 -5.76 10.06 -29.95
CA ILE A 1096 -5.35 9.36 -31.16
C ILE A 1096 -4.30 10.13 -31.99
N ASN A 1097 -4.26 11.45 -31.86
CA ASN A 1097 -3.35 12.33 -32.58
C ASN A 1097 -1.87 12.05 -32.26
N VAL A 1098 -1.50 11.71 -31.01
CA VAL A 1098 -0.11 11.37 -30.71
C VAL A 1098 0.30 10.04 -31.30
N ARG A 1099 -0.53 9.00 -31.23
CA ARG A 1099 -0.22 7.73 -31.91
C ARG A 1099 -0.04 7.96 -33.40
N ASN A 1100 -0.92 8.76 -33.99
CA ASN A 1100 -0.83 9.13 -35.40
C ASN A 1100 0.46 9.90 -35.71
N TYR A 1101 0.88 10.83 -34.85
CA TYR A 1101 2.11 11.59 -35.06
C TYR A 1101 3.38 10.75 -34.87
N LEU A 1102 3.46 9.94 -33.81
CA LEU A 1102 4.58 9.04 -33.58
C LEU A 1102 4.76 8.06 -34.76
N THR A 1103 3.64 7.53 -35.27
CA THR A 1103 3.63 6.71 -36.50
C THR A 1103 4.09 7.53 -37.71
N LYS A 1104 3.63 8.78 -37.86
CA LYS A 1104 3.99 9.69 -38.96
C LYS A 1104 5.49 10.04 -38.98
N VAL A 1105 6.12 10.22 -37.81
CA VAL A 1105 7.56 10.55 -37.71
C VAL A 1105 8.47 9.30 -37.74
N GLY A 1106 7.89 8.11 -37.93
CA GLY A 1106 8.63 6.88 -38.25
C GLY A 1106 8.62 5.80 -37.18
N HIS A 1107 8.00 6.00 -36.01
CA HIS A 1107 7.98 4.96 -34.98
C HIS A 1107 7.02 3.81 -35.32
N ASN A 1108 7.47 2.60 -35.05
CA ASN A 1108 6.63 1.41 -35.00
C ASN A 1108 5.86 1.36 -33.68
N LEU A 1109 4.52 1.27 -33.71
CA LEU A 1109 3.67 1.23 -32.51
C LEU A 1109 3.01 -0.14 -32.32
N SER A 1110 3.17 -0.69 -31.13
CA SER A 1110 2.46 -1.86 -30.60
C SER A 1110 1.38 -1.37 -29.64
N ILE A 1111 0.13 -1.33 -30.09
CA ILE A 1111 -1.00 -0.88 -29.28
C ILE A 1111 -1.56 -2.06 -28.49
N LEU A 1112 -1.41 -2.01 -27.18
CA LEU A 1112 -1.92 -2.99 -26.23
C LEU A 1112 -3.47 -2.85 -26.09
N PRO A 1113 -4.18 -3.93 -25.71
CA PRO A 1113 -5.64 -3.90 -25.59
C PRO A 1113 -6.10 -3.38 -24.22
N ALA A 1114 -7.07 -2.45 -24.23
CA ALA A 1114 -7.78 -1.89 -23.08
C ALA A 1114 -7.67 -2.74 -21.81
N GLY A 1115 -6.70 -2.40 -20.96
CA GLY A 1115 -6.51 -3.07 -19.69
C GLY A 1115 -5.71 -4.37 -19.75
N SER A 1116 -4.62 -4.46 -20.54
CA SER A 1116 -3.69 -5.61 -20.54
C SER A 1116 -2.23 -5.13 -20.47
N GLY A 1117 -1.41 -5.50 -19.46
CA GLY A 1117 -0.03 -4.97 -19.45
C GLY A 1117 0.83 -5.11 -18.19
N PHE A 1118 1.94 -4.35 -18.11
CA PHE A 1118 3.19 -4.57 -17.35
C PHE A 1118 4.04 -3.30 -16.91
N ALA A 1119 3.52 -2.04 -16.89
CA ALA A 1119 4.25 -0.74 -16.96
C ALA A 1119 3.45 0.65 -16.70
N ALA A 1120 3.24 1.22 -15.47
CA ALA A 1120 2.69 2.57 -15.12
C ALA A 1120 3.26 3.19 -13.77
N VAL A 1121 3.04 4.42 -13.21
CA VAL A 1121 3.90 5.03 -12.08
C VAL A 1121 3.41 5.82 -10.82
N THR A 1122 3.59 5.32 -9.57
CA THR A 1122 2.79 5.74 -8.35
C THR A 1122 2.98 7.14 -7.64
N ALA A 1123 2.24 7.49 -6.56
CA ALA A 1123 2.32 8.67 -5.66
C ALA A 1123 2.53 10.10 -6.29
N ILE A 1124 3.01 11.25 -5.71
CA ILE A 1124 2.97 12.01 -4.40
C ILE A 1124 2.35 13.44 -4.61
N GLY A 1125 1.90 14.15 -3.56
CA GLY A 1125 1.81 15.65 -3.55
C GLY A 1125 1.48 16.26 -2.18
N VAL A 1126 1.65 17.57 -1.88
CA VAL A 1126 0.93 18.32 -0.77
C VAL A 1126 0.50 19.73 -1.10
N ARG A 1127 1.26 20.38 -1.98
CA ARG A 1127 1.07 21.74 -2.51
C ARG A 1127 0.87 22.84 -1.45
N THR A 1128 -0.33 23.16 -0.95
CA THR A 1128 -0.51 24.18 0.12
C THR A 1128 -1.06 23.61 1.44
N GLY A 1129 -0.88 22.30 1.69
CA GLY A 1129 -1.15 21.68 2.99
C GLY A 1129 -2.12 20.51 3.02
N VAL A 1130 -2.12 19.62 2.02
CA VAL A 1130 -2.84 18.31 2.05
C VAL A 1130 -2.35 17.37 0.94
N PRO A 1131 -2.24 16.04 1.13
CA PRO A 1131 -1.51 15.23 0.14
C PRO A 1131 -2.17 14.72 -1.16
N GLU A 1132 -1.38 14.43 -2.20
CA GLU A 1132 -1.83 14.01 -3.55
C GLU A 1132 -1.01 12.91 -4.28
N PRO A 1133 -0.96 11.66 -3.83
CA PRO A 1133 -0.29 10.54 -4.55
C PRO A 1133 -1.11 9.70 -5.61
N PHE A 1134 -0.72 9.29 -6.85
CA PHE A 1134 -1.58 8.59 -7.91
C PHE A 1134 -1.15 7.14 -8.48
N TYR A 1135 -2.00 6.05 -8.62
CA TYR A 1135 -1.69 4.56 -8.78
C TYR A 1135 -2.46 3.73 -9.89
N ASP A 1136 -2.18 2.43 -10.24
CA ASP A 1136 -2.87 1.63 -11.35
C ASP A 1136 -3.89 0.43 -11.26
N ARG A 1137 -4.30 -0.23 -12.39
CA ARG A 1137 -5.38 -1.26 -12.46
C ARG A 1137 -5.00 -2.72 -12.46
N ARG A 1138 -4.10 -3.20 -13.33
CA ARG A 1138 -3.70 -4.63 -13.38
C ARG A 1138 -2.76 -4.98 -12.19
N ARG A 1139 -2.96 -4.22 -11.12
CA ARG A 1139 -2.39 -4.05 -9.77
C ARG A 1139 -3.46 -3.28 -8.96
N VAL A 1140 -4.53 -3.85 -8.39
CA VAL A 1140 -5.67 -3.10 -7.75
C VAL A 1140 -5.28 -2.49 -6.39
N GLY A 1141 -6.18 -2.07 -5.46
CA GLY A 1141 -5.79 -1.07 -4.43
C GLY A 1141 -6.42 -0.74 -3.06
N SER A 1142 -5.60 -0.74 -2.00
CA SER A 1142 -5.88 -0.42 -0.59
C SER A 1142 -4.78 0.52 -0.09
N THR A 1143 -5.01 1.60 0.67
CA THR A 1143 -3.98 2.58 1.12
C THR A 1143 -4.67 3.81 1.80
N ALA A 1144 -3.94 4.87 2.21
CA ALA A 1144 -4.41 6.04 3.00
C ALA A 1144 -3.38 7.17 3.33
N THR A 1145 -3.62 8.00 4.36
CA THR A 1145 -2.83 9.18 4.80
C THR A 1145 -3.06 9.54 6.28
N ILE A 1146 -2.04 10.16 6.88
CA ILE A 1146 -1.88 10.60 8.27
C ILE A 1146 -2.70 11.90 8.43
N GLN A 1147 -3.77 11.94 9.24
CA GLN A 1147 -4.84 12.97 9.18
C GLN A 1147 -5.38 13.57 10.50
N SER A 1148 -5.92 14.80 10.45
CA SER A 1148 -5.21 15.88 11.14
C SER A 1148 -5.86 16.61 12.31
N ARG A 1149 -5.33 16.45 13.52
CA ARG A 1149 -6.06 16.74 14.75
C ARG A 1149 -6.07 18.18 15.33
N ASN A 1150 -6.79 19.11 14.71
CA ASN A 1150 -7.17 20.47 15.18
C ASN A 1150 -7.26 20.78 16.71
N LYS A 1151 -7.11 22.08 17.04
CA LYS A 1151 -7.71 22.77 18.22
C LYS A 1151 -8.95 23.58 17.83
N MET A 1152 -10.10 23.23 18.40
CA MET A 1152 -11.33 24.04 18.49
C MET A 1152 -12.04 23.63 19.78
N ASN A 1153 -12.52 22.39 19.79
CA ASN A 1153 -12.70 21.58 20.99
C ASN A 1153 -11.30 21.24 21.57
N HIS A 1154 -11.23 20.73 22.80
CA HIS A 1154 -9.95 20.63 23.51
C HIS A 1154 -9.01 19.51 23.01
#